data_AF-A0A0V0RXU8-F1
#
_entry.id   AF-A0A0V0RXU8-F1
#
_cell.length_a   1.000
_cell.length_b   1.000
_cell.length_c   1.000
_cell.angle_alpha   90.00
_cell.angle_beta   90.00
_cell.angle_gamma   90.00
#
_symmetry.space_group_name_H-M   'P 1'
#
loop_
_entity.id
_entity.type
_entity.pdbx_description
1 polymer ?
#
loop_
_entity_poly.entity_id
_entity_poly.type
_entity_poly.pdbx_seq_one_letter_code
_entity_poly.pdbx_strand_id
1 'polypeptide(L)'
;MHNNTKMAPGSMPRVGFARLLKDGVRHYRGVEESLFRNIEACLGIAATVRSSFGPKGMNKMVVNHLGKLYVTNDASVILRELEVEHPAAKLLVMACEMMDFQIGDGTNFVIILSASLLDSAKELIRMGLNVSQIISGYNMALAKALELLPKFVCKSVHSIRDDEAVKAVVRSSIATKVYGQEDMLSDLVVQACTLALSADYSMYNVDNIRICKILGSNVEASTVMNGMAFQDCVSGEIKLIENPKVAVFSCAFAVTKLENPSSIVINTAKELMQFSKHDEEYIENYIKSLHNAGVNVVVSGGKFGDLHLHYLNKYKMMAVKISSKFDLRRLCRCTHATIIPDMSRVPTPDMIGSCTKVQVREVGSDQLVFFEQNLKGGNLSTIIIRGSSQNILTEVEKAIDDGVNVFRQLLKDGRLLPGAGAAELAVAREIRQFGLTYPSLERYAIEKFAIALESLPKQIADNIGAKWVEIYPNLMKKHENGENNYGLDIKAPKGGILNAVSAEIFDCFSVKEWGIKLAVNAVNTIINVDQIVLAKPAGGPPIRQPKSQEDDDTNFSQWKRIFLIDVVRGSSRTRSTILADIEAKAAPNKKWVILSLAPKIDSNSVIGDILACRPDATVTSCDRNIYFLSSPSLKRRFCFLIPDHWNMIEVLDAFKVADVAVLLWDCDTVTLHDHFSSLLSAVSAQGMPYHFNISLNTKMSFNHDKKRLASVVERWGLRPKGPPLDVNRLLHIPGWGDFQMDKIDVITDPHPLHKYGKSHVIETCTFAVADPAKQENLESQAAVDEMNVDQTWPTEEEIAQSQKDTEQLIRRLPEGTSTYQACWILDNGSDDDVSEPEQENECNTVLFNLDEDMDSMIAVSRAESVDQDGEVEMSEDVETECSDENDDVDQVERCRREKEERENEKFPDEVDTPLDVSAAERFQKYRGLASFRTSHWDVNEELPPEYGRIFQFENFKATCKRIVNEEKTGAPAGWYTSVYVLNVPLQLAEESIKSNKQPLVAYELLPHEQKMSVVNVTIRKNHLFNDTVKSKDRLLFQIGYRRFFASPIFSQHTIGNKHKFQRFLPADELTVASMYAPIIFGPAGVVVFKVEQNAPIRFVATGNILSVDPTRLNIKRAVLSGVPSKINRTHAVIRHMFFNRDDVLWFKPVELRSSSGRRGHIKEPVGTHGRMKCVFSGQLTSQDVVFMDLYKRVFPKWTYEPDVTMHLRKFRGDKEHDELLEVIEPDSEFTQKKTKSASHECFVVF
;
A
#
# COMPACT_ATOMS: atom_id res chain seq x y z
N MET A 1 -15.80 -12.03 42.84
CA MET A 1 -15.09 -11.99 44.14
C MET A 1 -13.95 -11.00 44.02
N HIS A 2 -13.95 -9.96 44.85
CA HIS A 2 -12.94 -8.89 44.90
C HIS A 2 -11.75 -9.32 45.74
N ASN A 3 -10.52 -9.21 45.21
CA ASN A 3 -9.31 -9.21 46.02
C ASN A 3 -8.75 -7.78 46.09
N ASN A 4 -8.98 -7.15 47.24
CA ASN A 4 -8.35 -5.92 47.67
C ASN A 4 -6.96 -6.23 48.24
N THR A 5 -5.90 -5.93 47.51
CA THR A 5 -4.54 -5.81 48.09
C THR A 5 -4.24 -4.33 48.35
N LYS A 6 -4.13 -3.97 49.63
CA LYS A 6 -3.69 -2.64 50.09
C LYS A 6 -2.28 -2.36 49.56
N MET A 7 -2.10 -1.25 48.83
CA MET A 7 -0.77 -0.73 48.46
C MET A 7 -0.17 0.10 49.60
N ALA A 8 1.12 -0.10 49.85
CA ALA A 8 1.91 0.68 50.80
C ALA A 8 2.20 2.10 50.26
N PRO A 9 2.25 3.14 51.12
CA PRO A 9 2.57 4.49 50.69
C PRO A 9 4.10 4.63 50.52
N GLY A 10 4.58 4.81 49.27
CA GLY A 10 6.00 5.11 49.02
C GLY A 10 6.56 4.72 47.65
N SER A 11 5.86 3.94 46.82
CA SER A 11 6.30 3.71 45.43
C SER A 11 5.51 4.60 44.46
N MET A 12 6.20 5.46 43.69
CA MET A 12 5.61 6.03 42.48
C MET A 12 5.03 4.89 41.63
N PRO A 13 3.77 4.97 41.16
CA PRO A 13 3.24 3.95 40.26
C PRO A 13 4.11 3.98 39.00
N ARG A 14 4.92 2.93 38.79
CA ARG A 14 5.60 2.70 37.51
C ARG A 14 4.55 2.87 36.43
N VAL A 15 4.78 3.79 35.48
CA VAL A 15 3.88 4.04 34.35
C VAL A 15 3.54 2.68 33.73
N GLY A 16 2.29 2.23 33.91
CA GLY A 16 1.89 0.91 33.45
C GLY A 16 2.08 0.84 31.94
N PHE A 17 2.69 -0.22 31.43
CA PHE A 17 2.94 -0.41 29.99
C PHE A 17 1.67 -0.19 29.14
N ALA A 18 0.48 -0.47 29.68
CA ALA A 18 -0.79 -0.16 29.05
C ALA A 18 -1.04 1.34 28.78
N ARG A 19 -0.50 2.25 29.61
CA ARG A 19 -0.57 3.71 29.40
C ARG A 19 0.39 4.22 28.32
N LEU A 20 1.38 3.42 27.92
CA LEU A 20 2.24 3.72 26.76
C LEU A 20 1.57 3.36 25.43
N LEU A 21 0.50 2.56 25.47
CA LEU A 21 -0.23 2.07 24.31
C LEU A 21 -1.51 2.89 24.13
N LYS A 22 -2.02 2.93 22.89
CA LYS A 22 -3.30 3.61 22.60
C LYS A 22 -4.43 3.03 23.44
N ASP A 23 -5.38 3.86 23.83
CA ASP A 23 -6.55 3.43 24.60
C ASP A 23 -7.33 2.33 23.86
N GLY A 24 -7.64 1.25 24.59
CA GLY A 24 -8.36 0.07 24.09
C GLY A 24 -7.47 -1.08 23.60
N VAL A 25 -6.14 -0.98 23.71
CA VAL A 25 -5.22 -2.11 23.47
C VAL A 25 -5.26 -3.09 24.65
N ARG A 26 -5.45 -4.38 24.38
CA ARG A 26 -5.37 -5.44 25.41
C ARG A 26 -3.95 -6.00 25.46
N HIS A 27 -3.36 -6.03 26.64
CA HIS A 27 -2.00 -6.52 26.87
C HIS A 27 -2.03 -7.68 27.87
N TYR A 28 -1.58 -8.86 27.45
CA TYR A 28 -1.44 -10.05 28.28
C TYR A 28 0.04 -10.38 28.46
N ARG A 29 0.46 -10.64 29.70
CA ARG A 29 1.86 -10.94 30.05
C ARG A 29 1.94 -12.02 31.11
N GLY A 30 2.99 -12.84 31.00
CA GLY A 30 3.33 -13.85 32.00
C GLY A 30 2.86 -15.24 31.58
N VAL A 31 3.52 -16.25 32.14
CA VAL A 31 3.34 -17.66 31.74
C VAL A 31 1.89 -18.11 31.86
N GLU A 32 1.17 -17.69 32.91
CA GLU A 32 -0.21 -18.10 33.09
C GLU A 32 -1.18 -17.43 32.12
N GLU A 33 -1.10 -16.10 31.96
CA GLU A 33 -2.07 -15.36 31.17
C GLU A 33 -1.82 -15.39 29.66
N SER A 34 -0.56 -15.43 29.21
CA SER A 34 -0.22 -15.44 27.78
C SER A 34 -0.02 -16.86 27.26
N LEU A 35 0.86 -17.64 27.87
CA LEU A 35 1.31 -18.93 27.34
C LEU A 35 0.24 -20.02 27.49
N PHE A 36 -0.35 -20.22 28.68
CA PHE A 36 -1.41 -21.21 28.83
C PHE A 36 -2.66 -20.85 28.02
N ARG A 37 -2.98 -19.56 27.90
CA ARG A 37 -4.05 -19.09 27.03
C ARG A 37 -3.79 -19.42 25.55
N ASN A 38 -2.55 -19.23 25.08
CA ASN A 38 -2.14 -19.62 23.73
C ASN A 38 -2.33 -21.12 23.50
N ILE A 39 -1.89 -21.94 24.45
CA ILE A 39 -2.01 -23.39 24.39
C ILE A 39 -3.48 -23.81 24.37
N GLU A 40 -4.31 -23.25 25.26
CA GLU A 40 -5.74 -23.57 25.33
C GLU A 40 -6.50 -23.18 24.07
N ALA A 41 -6.19 -22.03 23.45
CA ALA A 41 -6.77 -21.65 22.17
C ALA A 41 -6.44 -22.67 21.06
N CYS A 42 -5.18 -23.14 21.00
CA CYS A 42 -4.76 -24.14 20.02
C CYS A 42 -5.39 -25.52 20.29
N LEU A 43 -5.50 -25.92 21.56
CA LEU A 43 -6.17 -27.16 21.95
C LEU A 43 -7.67 -27.13 21.60
N GLY A 44 -8.33 -25.97 21.77
CA GLY A 44 -9.71 -25.77 21.36
C GLY A 44 -9.92 -26.01 19.87
N ILE A 45 -9.03 -25.47 19.01
CA ILE A 45 -9.07 -25.73 17.57
C ILE A 45 -8.83 -27.20 17.26
N ALA A 46 -7.83 -27.82 17.87
CA ALA A 46 -7.54 -29.22 17.62
C ALA A 46 -8.70 -30.14 18.04
N ALA A 47 -9.42 -29.81 19.12
CA ALA A 47 -10.60 -30.56 19.53
C ALA A 47 -11.71 -30.55 18.46
N THR A 48 -11.84 -29.46 17.68
CA THR A 48 -12.80 -29.41 16.56
C THR A 48 -12.45 -30.38 15.44
N VAL A 49 -11.16 -30.56 15.14
CA VAL A 49 -10.62 -31.38 14.05
C VAL A 49 -10.40 -32.85 14.46
N ARG A 50 -10.14 -33.16 15.74
CA ARG A 50 -9.78 -34.52 16.20
C ARG A 50 -10.69 -35.64 15.69
N SER A 51 -12.01 -35.43 15.71
CA SER A 51 -12.95 -36.47 15.27
C SER A 51 -12.97 -36.68 13.75
N SER A 52 -12.36 -35.79 12.97
CA SER A 52 -12.28 -35.83 11.51
C SER A 52 -11.05 -36.64 11.03
N PHE A 53 -10.17 -37.07 11.96
CA PHE A 53 -8.95 -37.79 11.63
C PHE A 53 -9.16 -39.28 11.32
N GLY A 54 -8.56 -39.75 10.23
CA GLY A 54 -8.55 -41.15 9.82
C GLY A 54 -9.76 -41.56 8.95
N PRO A 55 -9.78 -42.79 8.42
CA PRO A 55 -10.78 -43.24 7.43
C PRO A 55 -12.23 -43.30 7.91
N LYS A 56 -12.45 -43.51 9.22
CA LYS A 56 -13.79 -43.40 9.86
C LYS A 56 -13.97 -42.06 10.56
N GLY A 57 -13.32 -41.01 10.06
CA GLY A 57 -13.48 -39.65 10.54
C GLY A 57 -14.92 -39.14 10.34
N MET A 58 -15.39 -38.32 11.28
CA MET A 58 -16.67 -37.65 11.21
C MET A 58 -16.54 -36.32 10.46
N ASN A 59 -17.32 -36.17 9.40
CA ASN A 59 -17.42 -34.91 8.64
C ASN A 59 -17.91 -33.76 9.52
N LYS A 60 -17.41 -32.57 9.26
CA LYS A 60 -17.79 -31.33 9.93
C LYS A 60 -18.66 -30.49 9.03
N MET A 61 -19.77 -30.02 9.60
CA MET A 61 -20.66 -29.07 8.96
C MET A 61 -20.29 -27.65 9.42
N VAL A 62 -19.78 -26.84 8.51
CA VAL A 62 -19.40 -25.45 8.74
C VAL A 62 -20.33 -24.55 7.93
N VAL A 63 -21.02 -23.65 8.61
CA VAL A 63 -21.83 -22.60 7.98
C VAL A 63 -21.06 -21.31 8.10
N ASN A 64 -20.63 -20.77 6.96
CA ASN A 64 -19.90 -19.51 6.95
C ASN A 64 -20.87 -18.33 7.24
N HIS A 65 -20.35 -17.14 7.55
CA HIS A 65 -21.14 -15.92 7.77
C HIS A 65 -22.00 -15.52 6.55
N LEU A 66 -21.69 -16.05 5.35
CA LEU A 66 -22.48 -15.91 4.12
C LEU A 66 -23.67 -16.89 4.03
N GLY A 67 -23.83 -17.79 4.99
CA GLY A 67 -24.85 -18.84 4.96
C GLY A 67 -24.51 -20.02 4.02
N LYS A 68 -23.32 -20.04 3.39
CA LYS A 68 -22.85 -21.19 2.60
C LYS A 68 -22.51 -22.36 3.54
N LEU A 69 -23.03 -23.52 3.20
CA LEU A 69 -22.86 -24.77 3.94
C LEU A 69 -21.70 -25.57 3.34
N TYR A 70 -20.70 -25.88 4.15
CA TYR A 70 -19.65 -26.83 3.81
C TYR A 70 -19.76 -28.06 4.69
N VAL A 71 -19.65 -29.24 4.08
CA VAL A 71 -19.59 -30.51 4.80
C VAL A 71 -18.30 -31.20 4.37
N THR A 72 -17.30 -31.24 5.26
CA THR A 72 -15.98 -31.77 4.90
C THR A 72 -15.24 -32.41 6.07
N ASN A 73 -14.32 -33.33 5.76
CA ASN A 73 -13.43 -33.97 6.73
C ASN A 73 -12.06 -33.28 6.87
N ASP A 74 -11.68 -32.45 5.88
CA ASP A 74 -10.35 -31.86 5.79
C ASP A 74 -10.20 -30.62 6.68
N ALA A 75 -9.19 -30.62 7.55
CA ALA A 75 -8.90 -29.49 8.43
C ALA A 75 -8.62 -28.19 7.68
N SER A 76 -7.96 -28.24 6.52
CA SER A 76 -7.56 -27.01 5.84
C SER A 76 -8.80 -26.19 5.46
N VAL A 77 -9.83 -26.86 4.94
CA VAL A 77 -11.12 -26.27 4.57
C VAL A 77 -11.88 -25.85 5.82
N ILE A 78 -11.96 -26.72 6.84
CA ILE A 78 -12.64 -26.41 8.11
C ILE A 78 -12.08 -25.12 8.72
N LEU A 79 -10.76 -25.01 8.85
CA LEU A 79 -10.11 -23.87 9.51
C LEU A 79 -10.12 -22.59 8.69
N ARG A 80 -10.15 -22.69 7.36
CA ARG A 80 -10.27 -21.54 6.46
C ARG A 80 -11.64 -20.89 6.59
N GLU A 81 -12.69 -21.69 6.74
CA GLU A 81 -14.07 -21.22 6.84
C GLU A 81 -14.48 -20.78 8.26
N LEU A 82 -13.78 -21.22 9.32
CA LEU A 82 -14.11 -20.92 10.73
C LEU A 82 -13.62 -19.54 11.26
N GLU A 83 -12.99 -18.71 10.42
CA GLU A 83 -12.49 -17.35 10.77
C GLU A 83 -11.82 -17.23 12.15
N VAL A 84 -10.59 -17.76 12.29
CA VAL A 84 -9.87 -17.77 13.56
C VAL A 84 -9.27 -16.40 13.93
N GLU A 85 -9.72 -15.81 15.03
CA GLU A 85 -9.20 -14.52 15.54
C GLU A 85 -7.90 -14.63 16.34
N HIS A 86 -7.74 -15.69 17.14
CA HIS A 86 -6.66 -15.79 18.11
C HIS A 86 -5.27 -15.97 17.42
N PRO A 87 -4.24 -15.18 17.76
CA PRO A 87 -2.99 -15.13 16.98
C PRO A 87 -2.20 -16.45 17.01
N ALA A 88 -2.07 -17.10 18.18
CA ALA A 88 -1.36 -18.38 18.28
C ALA A 88 -2.06 -19.48 17.47
N ALA A 89 -3.38 -19.45 17.46
CA ALA A 89 -4.20 -20.38 16.72
C ALA A 89 -4.08 -20.15 15.20
N LYS A 90 -3.97 -18.88 14.78
CA LYS A 90 -3.70 -18.50 13.39
C LYS A 90 -2.34 -19.00 12.89
N LEU A 91 -1.31 -19.05 13.74
CA LEU A 91 -0.02 -19.67 13.37
C LEU A 91 -0.18 -21.16 13.05
N LEU A 92 -1.03 -21.85 13.82
CA LEU A 92 -1.33 -23.27 13.59
C LEU A 92 -2.13 -23.46 12.29
N VAL A 93 -3.12 -22.59 12.01
CA VAL A 93 -3.83 -22.56 10.72
C VAL A 93 -2.87 -22.35 9.56
N MET A 94 -1.92 -21.41 9.68
CA MET A 94 -0.90 -21.18 8.65
C MET A 94 -0.03 -22.41 8.39
N ALA A 95 0.33 -23.17 9.43
CA ALA A 95 1.09 -24.41 9.27
C ALA A 95 0.27 -25.49 8.52
N CYS A 96 -1.04 -25.57 8.79
CA CYS A 96 -1.95 -26.45 8.06
C CYS A 96 -2.06 -26.04 6.58
N GLU A 97 -2.22 -24.75 6.29
CA GLU A 97 -2.26 -24.22 4.92
C GLU A 97 -0.95 -24.47 4.16
N MET A 98 0.20 -24.37 4.83
CA MET A 98 1.50 -24.70 4.24
C MET A 98 1.60 -26.18 3.85
N MET A 99 1.05 -27.07 4.68
CA MET A 99 1.02 -28.52 4.40
C MET A 99 0.15 -28.84 3.18
N ASP A 100 -1.07 -28.27 3.14
CA ASP A 100 -2.00 -28.42 2.02
C ASP A 100 -1.40 -27.90 0.70
N PHE A 101 -0.68 -26.77 0.73
CA PHE A 101 -0.06 -26.23 -0.47
C PHE A 101 1.17 -27.02 -0.96
N GLN A 102 2.04 -27.48 -0.05
CA GLN A 102 3.30 -28.13 -0.43
C GLN A 102 3.13 -29.60 -0.81
N ILE A 103 2.26 -30.29 -0.07
CA ILE A 103 2.09 -31.75 -0.14
C ILE A 103 0.66 -32.13 -0.51
N GLY A 104 -0.34 -31.39 -0.02
CA GLY A 104 -1.75 -31.66 -0.31
C GLY A 104 -2.38 -32.75 0.54
N ASP A 105 -1.66 -33.38 1.48
CA ASP A 105 -2.19 -34.37 2.43
C ASP A 105 -1.56 -34.13 3.81
N GLY A 106 -2.11 -34.71 4.88
CA GLY A 106 -1.56 -34.63 6.24
C GLY A 106 -1.91 -33.34 7.00
N THR A 107 -2.94 -32.62 6.58
CA THR A 107 -3.46 -31.40 7.24
C THR A 107 -3.90 -31.67 8.68
N ASN A 108 -4.76 -32.67 8.87
CA ASN A 108 -5.24 -33.13 10.18
C ASN A 108 -4.09 -33.61 11.08
N PHE A 109 -3.09 -34.28 10.48
CA PHE A 109 -1.92 -34.80 11.19
C PHE A 109 -1.11 -33.67 11.85
N VAL A 110 -0.84 -32.57 11.14
CA VAL A 110 -0.07 -31.44 11.67
C VAL A 110 -0.77 -30.80 12.87
N ILE A 111 -2.08 -30.62 12.81
CA ILE A 111 -2.87 -29.98 13.86
C ILE A 111 -2.90 -30.84 15.13
N ILE A 112 -3.18 -32.13 14.98
CA ILE A 112 -3.31 -33.05 16.12
C ILE A 112 -1.96 -33.25 16.80
N LEU A 113 -0.89 -33.42 16.02
CA LEU A 113 0.47 -33.53 16.57
C LEU A 113 0.89 -32.24 17.29
N SER A 114 0.64 -31.07 16.69
CA SER A 114 0.95 -29.78 17.32
C SER A 114 0.21 -29.60 18.64
N ALA A 115 -1.07 -29.96 18.68
CA ALA A 115 -1.88 -29.89 19.87
C ALA A 115 -1.39 -30.82 20.97
N SER A 116 -1.02 -32.06 20.63
CA SER A 116 -0.47 -33.00 21.60
C SER A 116 0.88 -32.54 22.15
N LEU A 117 1.73 -31.93 21.32
CA LEU A 117 3.01 -31.36 21.78
C LEU A 117 2.82 -30.14 22.69
N LEU A 118 1.82 -29.30 22.43
CA LEU A 118 1.47 -28.17 23.29
C LEU A 118 0.87 -28.63 24.63
N ASP A 119 0.07 -29.70 24.64
CA ASP A 119 -0.47 -30.28 25.87
C ASP A 119 0.64 -30.89 26.74
N SER A 120 1.53 -31.65 26.11
CA SER A 120 2.77 -32.14 26.73
C SER A 120 3.64 -31.01 27.28
N ALA A 121 3.78 -29.91 26.55
CA ALA A 121 4.55 -28.74 27.02
C ALA A 121 3.87 -28.07 28.22
N LYS A 122 2.53 -27.98 28.24
CA LYS A 122 1.75 -27.46 29.38
C LYS A 122 2.05 -28.24 30.66
N GLU A 123 2.14 -29.57 30.58
CA GLU A 123 2.54 -30.40 31.73
C GLU A 123 3.97 -30.12 32.19
N LEU A 124 4.93 -30.03 31.26
CA LEU A 124 6.34 -29.75 31.59
C LEU A 124 6.53 -28.36 32.22
N ILE A 125 5.82 -27.34 31.74
CA ILE A 125 5.85 -25.99 32.30
C ILE A 125 5.30 -26.00 33.74
N ARG A 126 4.23 -26.77 34.00
CA ARG A 126 3.69 -26.95 35.36
C ARG A 126 4.66 -27.68 36.30
N MET A 127 5.48 -28.59 35.77
CA MET A 127 6.56 -29.23 36.53
C MET A 127 7.74 -28.28 36.81
N GLY A 128 7.76 -27.07 36.22
CA GLY A 128 8.78 -26.06 36.44
C GLY A 128 9.93 -26.07 35.43
N LEU A 129 9.79 -26.76 34.29
CA LEU A 129 10.79 -26.68 33.21
C LEU A 129 10.72 -25.34 32.48
N ASN A 130 11.89 -24.78 32.14
CA ASN A 130 11.97 -23.56 31.36
C ASN A 130 11.62 -23.80 29.89
N VAL A 131 10.91 -22.86 29.27
CA VAL A 131 10.51 -22.91 27.84
C VAL A 131 11.68 -23.19 26.90
N SER A 132 12.84 -22.56 27.14
CA SER A 132 14.04 -22.76 26.32
C SER A 132 14.53 -24.20 26.33
N GLN A 133 14.42 -24.91 27.46
CA GLN A 133 14.82 -26.31 27.57
C GLN A 133 13.83 -27.24 26.84
N ILE A 134 12.53 -26.93 26.89
CA ILE A 134 11.50 -27.67 26.16
C ILE A 134 11.74 -27.56 24.66
N ILE A 135 11.98 -26.34 24.15
CA ILE A 135 12.28 -26.09 22.74
C ILE A 135 13.54 -26.87 22.31
N SER A 136 14.60 -26.83 23.12
CA SER A 136 15.83 -27.57 22.87
C SER A 136 15.57 -29.08 22.77
N GLY A 137 14.86 -29.66 23.74
CA GLY A 137 14.50 -31.08 23.75
C GLY A 137 13.62 -31.49 22.56
N TYR A 138 12.64 -30.68 22.18
CA TYR A 138 11.82 -30.93 20.99
C TYR A 138 12.61 -30.86 19.69
N ASN A 139 13.58 -29.95 19.58
CA ASN A 139 14.48 -29.88 18.42
C ASN A 139 15.40 -31.11 18.32
N MET A 140 15.92 -31.60 19.46
CA MET A 140 16.72 -32.83 19.49
C MET A 140 15.87 -34.05 19.09
N ALA A 141 14.65 -34.15 19.60
CA ALA A 141 13.72 -35.22 19.25
C ALA A 141 13.35 -35.18 17.76
N LEU A 142 13.11 -33.99 17.20
CA LEU A 142 12.85 -33.80 15.76
C LEU A 142 14.05 -34.23 14.91
N ALA A 143 15.27 -33.83 15.27
CA ALA A 143 16.46 -34.24 14.55
C ALA A 143 16.59 -35.78 14.53
N LYS A 144 16.35 -36.41 15.67
CA LYS A 144 16.34 -37.87 15.78
C LYS A 144 15.22 -38.52 14.97
N ALA A 145 14.01 -37.97 14.99
CA ALA A 145 12.88 -38.48 14.21
C ALA A 145 13.20 -38.51 12.70
N LEU A 146 13.81 -37.45 12.19
CA LEU A 146 14.20 -37.32 10.79
C LEU A 146 15.33 -38.29 10.39
N GLU A 147 16.24 -38.62 11.30
CA GLU A 147 17.23 -39.69 11.08
C GLU A 147 16.62 -41.09 11.07
N LEU A 148 15.52 -41.29 11.82
CA LEU A 148 14.88 -42.60 12.00
C LEU A 148 13.89 -42.94 10.89
N LEU A 149 13.11 -41.96 10.40
CA LEU A 149 12.09 -42.20 9.36
C LEU A 149 12.62 -42.98 8.13
N PRO A 150 13.82 -42.70 7.58
CA PRO A 150 14.34 -43.45 6.43
C PRO A 150 14.59 -44.94 6.72
N LYS A 151 14.78 -45.32 7.99
CA LYS A 151 15.02 -46.73 8.39
C LYS A 151 13.74 -47.57 8.37
N PHE A 152 12.58 -46.93 8.46
CA PHE A 152 11.28 -47.60 8.49
C PHE A 152 10.60 -47.64 7.11
N VAL A 153 11.32 -47.34 6.03
CA VAL A 153 10.81 -47.45 4.67
C VAL A 153 10.56 -48.91 4.33
N CYS A 154 9.32 -49.25 3.94
CA CYS A 154 8.93 -50.62 3.61
C CYS A 154 9.07 -50.94 2.12
N LYS A 155 8.66 -50.00 1.26
CA LYS A 155 8.60 -50.18 -0.21
C LYS A 155 9.04 -48.89 -0.89
N SER A 156 9.60 -49.00 -2.10
CA SER A 156 9.95 -47.86 -2.94
C SER A 156 9.35 -48.05 -4.33
N VAL A 157 8.70 -47.03 -4.88
CA VAL A 157 8.17 -47.02 -6.25
C VAL A 157 9.24 -46.48 -7.17
N HIS A 158 9.80 -47.34 -8.04
CA HIS A 158 10.85 -46.95 -8.98
C HIS A 158 10.32 -46.57 -10.37
N SER A 159 9.18 -47.14 -10.78
CA SER A 159 8.50 -46.83 -12.05
C SER A 159 7.11 -46.30 -11.76
N ILE A 160 6.82 -45.10 -12.25
CA ILE A 160 5.56 -44.38 -12.03
C ILE A 160 4.50 -44.80 -13.06
N ARG A 161 4.91 -45.51 -14.12
CA ARG A 161 4.01 -46.14 -15.10
C ARG A 161 3.42 -47.46 -14.61
N ASP A 162 3.80 -47.92 -13.42
CA ASP A 162 3.18 -49.07 -12.79
C ASP A 162 1.90 -48.61 -12.07
N ASP A 163 0.79 -48.61 -12.81
CA ASP A 163 -0.49 -48.07 -12.35
C ASP A 163 -0.97 -48.77 -11.07
N GLU A 164 -0.70 -50.07 -10.87
CA GLU A 164 -1.10 -50.82 -9.68
C GLU A 164 -0.35 -50.35 -8.43
N ALA A 165 0.98 -50.15 -8.54
CA ALA A 165 1.79 -49.67 -7.42
C ALA A 165 1.42 -48.24 -7.01
N VAL A 166 1.10 -47.38 -7.98
CA VAL A 166 0.65 -46.01 -7.73
C VAL A 166 -0.75 -46.00 -7.13
N LYS A 167 -1.65 -46.85 -7.63
CA LYS A 167 -3.02 -47.00 -7.12
C LYS A 167 -3.03 -47.32 -5.63
N ALA A 168 -2.19 -48.25 -5.17
CA ALA A 168 -2.10 -48.62 -3.76
C ALA A 168 -1.78 -47.42 -2.85
N VAL A 169 -0.94 -46.48 -3.31
CA VAL A 169 -0.58 -45.27 -2.55
C VAL A 169 -1.67 -44.20 -2.62
N VAL A 170 -2.26 -43.97 -3.80
CA VAL A 170 -3.34 -42.98 -3.96
C VAL A 170 -4.59 -43.42 -3.19
N ARG A 171 -4.85 -44.73 -3.15
CA ARG A 171 -5.98 -45.33 -2.42
C ARG A 171 -5.99 -44.96 -0.94
N SER A 172 -4.84 -44.99 -0.26
CA SER A 172 -4.78 -44.73 1.18
C SER A 172 -5.19 -43.30 1.52
N SER A 173 -4.78 -42.32 0.69
CA SER A 173 -5.13 -40.91 0.85
C SER A 173 -6.63 -40.67 0.60
N ILE A 174 -7.18 -41.19 -0.50
CA ILE A 174 -8.61 -41.04 -0.84
C ILE A 174 -9.52 -41.70 0.21
N ALA A 175 -9.11 -42.85 0.75
CA ALA A 175 -9.88 -43.59 1.76
C ALA A 175 -10.12 -42.78 3.06
N THR A 176 -9.32 -41.74 3.33
CA THR A 176 -9.52 -40.88 4.51
C THR A 176 -10.71 -39.93 4.38
N LYS A 177 -11.18 -39.67 3.16
CA LYS A 177 -12.27 -38.72 2.87
C LYS A 177 -13.53 -39.43 2.41
N VAL A 178 -13.40 -40.28 1.39
CA VAL A 178 -14.52 -40.99 0.79
C VAL A 178 -14.32 -42.48 0.98
N TYR A 179 -14.69 -42.96 2.16
CA TYR A 179 -14.60 -44.37 2.50
C TYR A 179 -15.65 -45.21 1.74
N GLY A 180 -15.21 -46.31 1.14
CA GLY A 180 -16.04 -47.26 0.39
C GLY A 180 -16.01 -47.09 -1.13
N GLN A 181 -15.56 -45.94 -1.64
CA GLN A 181 -15.43 -45.66 -3.08
C GLN A 181 -13.98 -45.39 -3.51
N GLU A 182 -13.00 -45.68 -2.64
CA GLU A 182 -11.59 -45.37 -2.88
C GLU A 182 -11.00 -46.10 -4.09
N ASP A 183 -11.42 -47.34 -4.33
CA ASP A 183 -10.87 -48.17 -5.41
C ASP A 183 -11.20 -47.58 -6.78
N MET A 184 -12.45 -47.17 -7.00
CA MET A 184 -12.89 -46.56 -8.25
C MET A 184 -12.28 -45.16 -8.44
N LEU A 185 -12.27 -44.32 -7.40
CA LEU A 185 -11.69 -42.98 -7.50
C LEU A 185 -10.17 -43.03 -7.74
N SER A 186 -9.46 -43.95 -7.09
CA SER A 186 -8.03 -44.13 -7.31
C SER A 186 -7.70 -44.54 -8.75
N ASP A 187 -8.52 -45.40 -9.38
CA ASP A 187 -8.36 -45.74 -10.80
C ASP A 187 -8.53 -44.52 -11.70
N LEU A 188 -9.54 -43.69 -11.45
CA LEU A 188 -9.76 -42.46 -12.23
C LEU A 188 -8.61 -41.47 -12.06
N VAL A 189 -8.13 -41.27 -10.83
CA VAL A 189 -7.01 -40.36 -10.56
C VAL A 189 -5.74 -40.82 -11.26
N VAL A 190 -5.40 -42.12 -11.16
CA VAL A 190 -4.21 -42.68 -11.80
C VAL A 190 -4.31 -42.56 -13.33
N GLN A 191 -5.45 -42.89 -13.92
CA GLN A 191 -5.68 -42.71 -15.36
C GLN A 191 -5.50 -41.25 -15.79
N ALA A 192 -6.07 -40.30 -15.04
CA ALA A 192 -5.95 -38.87 -15.34
C ALA A 192 -4.50 -38.37 -15.23
N CYS A 193 -3.76 -38.81 -14.21
CA CYS A 193 -2.35 -38.50 -13.99
C CYS A 193 -1.46 -39.09 -15.09
N THR A 194 -1.68 -40.34 -15.49
CA THR A 194 -0.94 -41.02 -16.56
C THR A 194 -1.19 -40.36 -17.91
N LEU A 195 -2.42 -39.91 -18.18
CA LEU A 195 -2.74 -39.13 -19.39
C LEU A 195 -2.02 -37.78 -19.40
N ALA A 196 -2.05 -37.04 -18.29
CA ALA A 196 -1.44 -35.72 -18.15
C ALA A 196 0.11 -35.75 -18.11
N LEU A 197 0.71 -36.94 -18.08
CA LEU A 197 2.15 -37.10 -17.98
C LEU A 197 2.82 -36.86 -19.34
N SER A 198 3.68 -35.83 -19.40
CA SER A 198 4.55 -35.60 -20.55
C SER A 198 5.73 -36.58 -20.56
N ALA A 199 6.49 -36.62 -21.67
CA ALA A 199 7.69 -37.44 -21.79
C ALA A 199 8.76 -37.07 -20.73
N ASP A 200 8.76 -35.81 -20.29
CA ASP A 200 9.66 -35.30 -19.26
C ASP A 200 8.96 -35.20 -17.89
N TYR A 201 9.29 -36.11 -16.96
CA TYR A 201 8.71 -36.17 -15.61
C TYR A 201 8.88 -34.88 -14.78
N SER A 202 9.91 -34.07 -15.09
CA SER A 202 10.23 -32.83 -14.35
C SER A 202 9.22 -31.70 -14.57
N MET A 203 8.44 -31.73 -15.66
CA MET A 203 7.49 -30.68 -16.02
C MET A 203 6.04 -30.98 -15.59
N TYR A 204 5.82 -31.95 -14.69
CA TYR A 204 4.46 -32.28 -14.23
C TYR A 204 3.86 -31.14 -13.39
N ASN A 205 2.71 -30.61 -13.82
CA ASN A 205 1.95 -29.61 -13.10
C ASN A 205 0.56 -30.15 -12.73
N VAL A 206 0.14 -29.92 -11.48
CA VAL A 206 -1.20 -30.29 -10.97
C VAL A 206 -2.30 -29.59 -11.76
N ASP A 207 -2.04 -28.37 -12.24
CA ASP A 207 -3.03 -27.59 -13.02
C ASP A 207 -3.47 -28.24 -14.34
N ASN A 208 -2.73 -29.25 -14.80
CA ASN A 208 -3.03 -29.99 -16.02
C ASN A 208 -4.20 -30.96 -15.84
N ILE A 209 -4.55 -31.30 -14.61
CA ILE A 209 -5.74 -32.07 -14.29
C ILE A 209 -6.83 -31.09 -13.90
N ARG A 210 -7.96 -31.15 -14.61
CA ARG A 210 -9.12 -30.32 -14.30
C ARG A 210 -10.28 -31.19 -13.84
N ILE A 211 -10.99 -30.71 -12.83
CA ILE A 211 -12.21 -31.34 -12.32
C ILE A 211 -13.43 -30.58 -12.84
N CYS A 212 -14.42 -31.31 -13.34
CA CYS A 212 -15.72 -30.78 -13.74
C CYS A 212 -16.81 -31.45 -12.90
N LYS A 213 -17.55 -30.65 -12.12
CA LYS A 213 -18.55 -31.12 -11.15
C LYS A 213 -19.94 -31.04 -11.75
N ILE A 214 -20.62 -32.17 -11.92
CA ILE A 214 -21.97 -32.21 -12.48
C ILE A 214 -22.92 -32.85 -11.49
N LEU A 215 -24.05 -32.20 -11.29
CA LEU A 215 -25.07 -32.66 -10.37
C LEU A 215 -25.88 -33.83 -10.94
N GLY A 216 -26.37 -34.66 -10.02
CA GLY A 216 -27.14 -35.87 -10.33
C GLY A 216 -26.28 -37.10 -10.59
N SER A 217 -26.92 -38.26 -10.48
CA SER A 217 -26.32 -39.61 -10.49
C SER A 217 -25.45 -39.91 -9.26
N ASN A 218 -24.94 -41.14 -9.20
CA ASN A 218 -23.98 -41.60 -8.19
C ASN A 218 -22.55 -41.27 -8.60
N VAL A 219 -21.64 -41.25 -7.62
CA VAL A 219 -20.21 -40.98 -7.82
C VAL A 219 -19.54 -42.01 -8.77
N GLU A 220 -20.05 -43.23 -8.80
CA GLU A 220 -19.58 -44.31 -9.71
C GLU A 220 -19.76 -44.01 -11.20
N ALA A 221 -20.64 -43.08 -11.57
CA ALA A 221 -20.83 -42.66 -12.96
C ALA A 221 -19.79 -41.61 -13.43
N SER A 222 -18.77 -41.32 -12.61
CA SER A 222 -17.70 -40.37 -12.93
C SER A 222 -16.74 -40.95 -13.97
N THR A 223 -16.23 -40.10 -14.86
CA THR A 223 -15.41 -40.54 -16.01
C THR A 223 -14.22 -39.61 -16.21
N VAL A 224 -13.11 -40.18 -16.69
CA VAL A 224 -11.92 -39.42 -17.12
C VAL A 224 -11.93 -39.28 -18.63
N MET A 225 -11.54 -38.11 -19.12
CA MET A 225 -11.36 -37.86 -20.54
C MET A 225 -10.02 -37.19 -20.83
N ASN A 226 -9.46 -37.50 -22.00
CA ASN A 226 -8.26 -36.84 -22.51
C ASN A 226 -8.65 -35.55 -23.24
N GLY A 227 -8.22 -34.41 -22.72
CA GLY A 227 -8.62 -33.08 -23.17
C GLY A 227 -9.45 -32.31 -22.14
N MET A 228 -10.36 -31.44 -22.59
CA MET A 228 -11.09 -30.51 -21.72
C MET A 228 -12.61 -30.56 -21.90
N ALA A 229 -13.34 -30.50 -20.78
CA ALA A 229 -14.79 -30.31 -20.74
C ALA A 229 -15.16 -28.96 -20.09
N PHE A 230 -16.20 -28.32 -20.63
CA PHE A 230 -16.78 -27.07 -20.11
C PHE A 230 -18.30 -27.15 -20.03
N GLN A 231 -18.89 -26.52 -19.01
CA GLN A 231 -20.33 -26.44 -18.78
C GLN A 231 -20.94 -25.21 -19.46
N ASP A 232 -22.06 -25.38 -20.16
CA ASP A 232 -22.92 -24.31 -20.69
C ASP A 232 -22.19 -23.22 -21.50
N CYS A 233 -21.17 -23.63 -22.25
CA CYS A 233 -20.30 -22.70 -23.00
C CYS A 233 -20.72 -22.48 -24.46
N VAL A 234 -21.73 -23.16 -24.99
CA VAL A 234 -22.08 -23.05 -26.42
C VAL A 234 -23.08 -21.94 -26.64
N SER A 235 -22.77 -21.05 -27.58
CA SER A 235 -23.69 -20.00 -28.03
C SER A 235 -24.15 -20.19 -29.48
N GLY A 236 -23.49 -21.05 -30.26
CA GLY A 236 -23.85 -21.33 -31.66
C GLY A 236 -24.75 -22.56 -31.84
N GLU A 237 -25.24 -22.76 -33.07
CA GLU A 237 -26.14 -23.89 -33.40
C GLU A 237 -25.41 -25.23 -33.62
N ILE A 238 -24.12 -25.16 -34.00
CA ILE A 238 -23.34 -26.33 -34.39
C ILE A 238 -22.85 -27.07 -33.15
N LYS A 239 -23.18 -28.36 -33.05
CA LYS A 239 -22.87 -29.19 -31.88
C LYS A 239 -21.70 -30.15 -32.07
N LEU A 240 -21.27 -30.46 -33.29
CA LEU A 240 -20.23 -31.46 -33.56
C LEU A 240 -19.33 -31.04 -34.72
N ILE A 241 -18.01 -31.04 -34.48
CA ILE A 241 -16.98 -30.83 -35.52
C ILE A 241 -15.84 -31.84 -35.31
N GLU A 242 -15.47 -32.56 -36.37
CA GLU A 242 -14.32 -33.45 -36.41
C GLU A 242 -13.09 -32.73 -36.98
N ASN A 243 -11.92 -32.99 -36.40
CA ASN A 243 -10.65 -32.32 -36.68
C ASN A 243 -10.73 -30.78 -36.78
N PRO A 244 -11.30 -30.09 -35.76
CA PRO A 244 -11.44 -28.65 -35.82
C PRO A 244 -10.10 -27.91 -35.68
N LYS A 245 -10.00 -26.83 -36.46
CA LYS A 245 -9.05 -25.74 -36.23
C LYS A 245 -9.66 -24.73 -35.26
N VAL A 246 -9.00 -24.52 -34.13
CA VAL A 246 -9.50 -23.75 -32.99
C VAL A 246 -8.75 -22.43 -32.87
N ALA A 247 -9.47 -21.31 -32.94
CA ALA A 247 -8.94 -19.99 -32.63
C ALA A 247 -9.45 -19.52 -31.26
N VAL A 248 -8.54 -19.05 -30.40
CA VAL A 248 -8.86 -18.65 -29.03
C VAL A 248 -8.66 -17.15 -28.86
N PHE A 249 -9.72 -16.43 -28.52
CA PHE A 249 -9.75 -14.99 -28.31
C PHE A 249 -9.97 -14.66 -26.84
N SER A 250 -9.22 -13.70 -26.31
CA SER A 250 -9.44 -13.17 -24.96
C SER A 250 -10.55 -12.10 -24.93
N CYS A 251 -10.82 -11.44 -26.04
CA CYS A 251 -11.84 -10.40 -26.17
C CYS A 251 -13.25 -10.99 -26.39
N ALA A 252 -14.26 -10.18 -26.06
CA ALA A 252 -15.66 -10.44 -26.38
C ALA A 252 -15.94 -10.10 -27.85
N PHE A 253 -16.72 -10.92 -28.55
CA PHE A 253 -17.22 -10.61 -29.90
C PHE A 253 -18.45 -9.70 -29.81
N ALA A 254 -18.25 -8.45 -29.45
CA ALA A 254 -19.29 -7.43 -29.39
C ALA A 254 -18.88 -6.21 -30.20
N VAL A 255 -19.84 -5.33 -30.51
CA VAL A 255 -19.52 -4.02 -31.08
C VAL A 255 -18.64 -3.28 -30.08
N THR A 256 -17.37 -3.07 -30.44
CA THR A 256 -16.37 -2.46 -29.57
C THR A 256 -16.79 -1.02 -29.27
N LYS A 257 -17.23 -0.76 -28.04
CA LYS A 257 -17.38 0.62 -27.56
C LYS A 257 -15.99 1.21 -27.40
N LEU A 258 -15.69 2.26 -28.17
CA LEU A 258 -14.45 3.02 -28.01
C LEU A 258 -14.40 3.59 -26.58
N GLU A 259 -13.26 3.45 -25.89
CA GLU A 259 -13.09 3.92 -24.51
C GLU A 259 -13.27 5.43 -24.39
N ASN A 260 -12.94 6.16 -25.47
CA ASN A 260 -13.34 7.53 -25.66
C ASN A 260 -14.59 7.53 -26.56
N PRO A 261 -15.77 7.93 -26.08
CA PRO A 261 -16.89 8.15 -26.96
C PRO A 261 -16.56 9.36 -27.85
N SER A 262 -15.98 9.12 -29.02
CA SER A 262 -15.98 10.12 -30.09
C SER A 262 -17.43 10.28 -30.52
N SER A 263 -18.02 11.45 -30.25
CA SER A 263 -19.36 11.77 -30.72
C SER A 263 -19.34 11.86 -32.24
N ILE A 264 -19.89 10.84 -32.90
CA ILE A 264 -20.16 10.90 -34.34
C ILE A 264 -21.45 11.71 -34.47
N VAL A 265 -21.34 12.96 -34.97
CA VAL A 265 -22.50 13.80 -35.25
C VAL A 265 -23.03 13.41 -36.63
N ILE A 266 -24.20 12.78 -36.66
CA ILE A 266 -24.88 12.36 -37.89
C ILE A 266 -25.98 13.38 -38.19
N ASN A 267 -25.82 14.15 -39.27
CA ASN A 267 -26.77 15.21 -39.62
C ASN A 267 -27.84 14.72 -40.62
N THR A 268 -27.55 13.67 -41.39
CA THR A 268 -28.42 13.19 -42.47
C THR A 268 -28.92 11.76 -42.23
N ALA A 269 -30.21 11.48 -42.51
CA ALA A 269 -30.77 10.12 -42.40
C ALA A 269 -30.07 9.09 -43.32
N LYS A 270 -29.52 9.52 -44.46
CA LYS A 270 -28.73 8.66 -45.38
C LYS A 270 -27.40 8.21 -44.76
N GLU A 271 -26.74 9.11 -44.03
CA GLU A 271 -25.47 8.82 -43.33
C GLU A 271 -25.71 7.81 -42.20
N LEU A 272 -26.83 7.94 -41.48
CA LEU A 272 -27.23 6.97 -40.45
C LEU A 272 -27.41 5.56 -41.02
N MET A 273 -28.11 5.42 -42.15
CA MET A 273 -28.26 4.11 -42.81
C MET A 273 -26.95 3.55 -43.35
N GLN A 274 -26.07 4.40 -43.90
CA GLN A 274 -24.75 3.98 -44.36
C GLN A 274 -23.87 3.51 -43.21
N PHE A 275 -23.93 4.18 -42.06
CA PHE A 275 -23.21 3.80 -40.85
C PHE A 275 -23.66 2.41 -40.37
N SER A 276 -24.97 2.17 -40.24
CA SER A 276 -25.48 0.85 -39.84
C SER A 276 -25.09 -0.26 -40.82
N LYS A 277 -25.14 -0.01 -42.14
CA LYS A 277 -24.70 -0.98 -43.15
C LYS A 277 -23.20 -1.25 -43.10
N HIS A 278 -22.40 -0.21 -42.88
CA HIS A 278 -20.96 -0.34 -42.76
C HIS A 278 -20.56 -1.20 -41.56
N ASP A 279 -21.23 -1.01 -40.41
CA ASP A 279 -21.02 -1.84 -39.22
C ASP A 279 -21.34 -3.32 -39.49
N GLU A 280 -22.45 -3.61 -40.19
CA GLU A 280 -22.82 -4.97 -40.59
C GLU A 280 -21.80 -5.60 -41.56
N GLU A 281 -21.39 -4.85 -42.59
CA GLU A 281 -20.39 -5.28 -43.57
C GLU A 281 -19.02 -5.52 -42.93
N TYR A 282 -18.62 -4.67 -41.97
CA TYR A 282 -17.36 -4.83 -41.23
C TYR A 282 -17.34 -6.15 -40.45
N ILE A 283 -18.43 -6.46 -39.72
CA ILE A 283 -18.56 -7.71 -38.96
C ILE A 283 -18.58 -8.92 -39.89
N GLU A 284 -19.34 -8.87 -41.00
CA GLU A 284 -19.39 -9.98 -41.96
C GLU A 284 -18.03 -10.23 -42.61
N ASN A 285 -17.33 -9.18 -43.05
CA ASN A 285 -16.01 -9.28 -43.65
C ASN A 285 -14.99 -9.88 -42.69
N TYR A 286 -15.04 -9.49 -41.42
CA TYR A 286 -14.17 -10.06 -40.39
C TYR A 286 -14.41 -11.57 -40.20
N ILE A 287 -15.66 -11.99 -40.02
CA ILE A 287 -15.99 -13.41 -39.83
C ILE A 287 -15.67 -14.22 -41.09
N LYS A 288 -15.89 -13.65 -42.28
CA LYS A 288 -15.49 -14.25 -43.55
C LYS A 288 -13.97 -14.43 -43.64
N SER A 289 -13.19 -13.49 -43.11
CA SER A 289 -11.72 -13.63 -43.04
C SER A 289 -11.29 -14.78 -42.13
N LEU A 290 -11.97 -15.01 -40.99
CA LEU A 290 -11.73 -16.17 -40.12
C LEU A 290 -12.05 -17.49 -40.82
N HIS A 291 -13.18 -17.54 -41.53
CA HIS A 291 -13.55 -18.70 -42.33
C HIS A 291 -12.53 -18.99 -43.44
N ASN A 292 -12.04 -17.95 -44.14
CA ASN A 292 -11.01 -18.09 -45.17
C ASN A 292 -9.66 -18.57 -44.60
N ALA A 293 -9.33 -18.21 -43.35
CA ALA A 293 -8.20 -18.76 -42.62
C ALA A 293 -8.38 -20.25 -42.23
N GLY A 294 -9.60 -20.78 -42.39
CA GLY A 294 -9.95 -22.17 -42.12
C GLY A 294 -10.26 -22.45 -40.64
N VAL A 295 -10.64 -21.43 -39.86
CA VAL A 295 -11.07 -21.62 -38.46
C VAL A 295 -12.47 -22.22 -38.44
N ASN A 296 -12.66 -23.32 -37.70
CA ASN A 296 -13.96 -23.99 -37.57
C ASN A 296 -14.59 -23.75 -36.19
N VAL A 297 -13.77 -23.59 -35.16
CA VAL A 297 -14.21 -23.33 -33.78
C VAL A 297 -13.59 -22.03 -33.30
N VAL A 298 -14.44 -21.10 -32.89
CA VAL A 298 -14.06 -19.81 -32.31
C VAL A 298 -14.37 -19.86 -30.82
N VAL A 299 -13.32 -19.73 -30.00
CA VAL A 299 -13.44 -19.65 -28.55
C VAL A 299 -13.24 -18.20 -28.13
N SER A 300 -14.17 -17.63 -27.36
CA SER A 300 -14.07 -16.26 -26.85
C SER A 300 -14.08 -16.24 -25.32
N GLY A 301 -13.25 -15.36 -24.76
CA GLY A 301 -13.23 -15.03 -23.33
C GLY A 301 -14.42 -14.19 -22.86
N GLY A 302 -15.14 -13.57 -23.80
CA GLY A 302 -16.26 -12.69 -23.52
C GLY A 302 -17.56 -13.15 -24.15
N LYS A 303 -18.59 -12.30 -24.09
CA LYS A 303 -19.88 -12.58 -24.71
C LYS A 303 -19.78 -12.47 -26.23
N PHE A 304 -20.55 -13.28 -26.94
CA PHE A 304 -20.80 -13.10 -28.37
C PHE A 304 -22.05 -12.23 -28.54
N GLY A 305 -21.99 -11.21 -29.38
CA GLY A 305 -23.13 -10.42 -29.79
C GLY A 305 -23.92 -11.12 -30.89
N ASP A 306 -25.22 -10.84 -30.96
CA ASP A 306 -26.16 -11.57 -31.83
C ASP A 306 -25.80 -11.49 -33.32
N LEU A 307 -25.33 -10.33 -33.80
CA LEU A 307 -24.85 -10.17 -35.18
C LEU A 307 -23.64 -11.07 -35.49
N HIS A 308 -22.70 -11.19 -34.54
CA HIS A 308 -21.54 -12.05 -34.71
C HIS A 308 -21.96 -13.53 -34.73
N LEU A 309 -22.89 -13.93 -33.85
CA LEU A 309 -23.42 -15.30 -33.82
C LEU A 309 -24.16 -15.65 -35.11
N HIS A 310 -24.98 -14.74 -35.63
CA HIS A 310 -25.70 -14.94 -36.90
C HIS A 310 -24.73 -15.26 -38.05
N TYR A 311 -23.66 -14.47 -38.19
CA TYR A 311 -22.67 -14.71 -39.24
C TYR A 311 -21.79 -15.94 -38.97
N LEU A 312 -21.41 -16.23 -37.72
CA LEU A 312 -20.70 -17.47 -37.37
C LEU A 312 -21.53 -18.71 -37.75
N ASN A 313 -22.84 -18.69 -37.49
CA ASN A 313 -23.77 -19.75 -37.89
C ASN A 313 -23.91 -19.83 -39.42
N LYS A 314 -24.04 -18.70 -40.12
CA LYS A 314 -24.09 -18.62 -41.60
C LYS A 314 -22.88 -19.31 -42.26
N TYR A 315 -21.69 -19.11 -41.70
CA TYR A 315 -20.44 -19.73 -42.17
C TYR A 315 -20.15 -21.11 -41.54
N LYS A 316 -21.10 -21.70 -40.81
CA LYS A 316 -20.97 -23.01 -40.16
C LYS A 316 -19.75 -23.13 -39.23
N MET A 317 -19.47 -22.09 -38.44
CA MET A 317 -18.47 -22.12 -37.37
C MET A 317 -19.13 -22.31 -35.99
N MET A 318 -18.47 -23.06 -35.10
CA MET A 318 -18.92 -23.23 -33.72
C MET A 318 -18.38 -22.11 -32.83
N ALA A 319 -19.28 -21.46 -32.08
CA ALA A 319 -18.94 -20.42 -31.11
C ALA A 319 -19.00 -20.96 -29.67
N VAL A 320 -17.87 -20.91 -28.97
CA VAL A 320 -17.73 -21.38 -27.58
C VAL A 320 -17.28 -20.21 -26.69
N LYS A 321 -18.06 -19.90 -25.67
CA LYS A 321 -17.78 -18.85 -24.68
C LYS A 321 -17.16 -19.47 -23.42
N ILE A 322 -15.97 -19.01 -23.05
CA ILE A 322 -15.30 -19.41 -21.80
C ILE A 322 -14.97 -18.16 -21.00
N SER A 323 -15.71 -17.90 -19.91
CA SER A 323 -15.48 -16.71 -19.06
C SER A 323 -14.15 -16.74 -18.31
N SER A 324 -13.68 -17.94 -17.94
CA SER A 324 -12.47 -18.08 -17.12
C SER A 324 -11.18 -17.96 -17.94
N LYS A 325 -10.35 -16.99 -17.56
CA LYS A 325 -9.00 -16.79 -18.15
C LYS A 325 -8.06 -17.97 -17.90
N PHE A 326 -8.20 -18.64 -16.75
CA PHE A 326 -7.39 -19.83 -16.41
C PHE A 326 -7.71 -20.99 -17.34
N ASP A 327 -8.99 -21.14 -17.63
CA ASP A 327 -9.52 -22.18 -18.49
C ASP A 327 -9.16 -21.95 -19.96
N LEU A 328 -9.16 -20.70 -20.44
CA LEU A 328 -8.62 -20.35 -21.75
C LEU A 328 -7.14 -20.73 -21.88
N ARG A 329 -6.32 -20.43 -20.85
CA ARG A 329 -4.90 -20.82 -20.84
C ARG A 329 -4.71 -22.33 -20.86
N ARG A 330 -5.52 -23.07 -20.10
CA ARG A 330 -5.52 -24.54 -20.12
C ARG A 330 -5.94 -25.07 -21.48
N LEU A 331 -6.95 -24.48 -22.11
CA LEU A 331 -7.39 -24.88 -23.45
C LEU A 331 -6.29 -24.67 -24.48
N CYS A 332 -5.60 -23.54 -24.45
CA CYS A 332 -4.44 -23.28 -25.30
C CYS A 332 -3.29 -24.27 -25.11
N ARG A 333 -3.04 -24.73 -23.88
CA ARG A 333 -2.06 -25.81 -23.63
C ARG A 333 -2.51 -27.16 -24.17
N CYS A 334 -3.81 -27.43 -24.13
CA CYS A 334 -4.40 -28.64 -24.69
C CYS A 334 -4.31 -28.59 -26.23
N THR A 335 -4.90 -27.58 -26.86
CA THR A 335 -5.05 -27.47 -28.32
C THR A 335 -3.81 -26.95 -29.06
N HIS A 336 -2.78 -26.53 -28.31
CA HIS A 336 -1.61 -25.79 -28.80
C HIS A 336 -1.94 -24.45 -29.50
N ALA A 337 -3.13 -23.90 -29.30
CA ALA A 337 -3.48 -22.55 -29.77
C ALA A 337 -2.77 -21.46 -28.96
N THR A 338 -2.52 -20.31 -29.56
CA THR A 338 -2.12 -19.10 -28.82
C THR A 338 -3.33 -18.20 -28.57
N ILE A 339 -3.36 -17.51 -27.42
CA ILE A 339 -4.47 -16.61 -27.07
C ILE A 339 -4.30 -15.31 -27.86
N ILE A 340 -5.33 -14.92 -28.59
CA ILE A 340 -5.39 -13.68 -29.35
C ILE A 340 -6.12 -12.62 -28.52
N PRO A 341 -5.49 -11.47 -28.19
CA PRO A 341 -6.11 -10.47 -27.33
C PRO A 341 -7.24 -9.72 -28.04
N ASP A 342 -7.06 -9.33 -29.30
CA ASP A 342 -7.94 -8.40 -30.02
C ASP A 342 -8.47 -8.99 -31.33
N MET A 343 -9.64 -8.52 -31.77
CA MET A 343 -10.24 -8.88 -33.06
C MET A 343 -9.63 -8.15 -34.25
N SER A 344 -8.77 -7.14 -34.05
CA SER A 344 -8.20 -6.34 -35.15
C SER A 344 -7.31 -7.14 -36.10
N ARG A 345 -6.78 -8.28 -35.65
CA ARG A 345 -5.85 -9.13 -36.41
C ARG A 345 -6.49 -10.49 -36.73
N VAL A 346 -6.35 -10.91 -37.99
CA VAL A 346 -6.73 -12.26 -38.42
C VAL A 346 -5.68 -13.27 -37.90
N PRO A 347 -6.09 -14.44 -37.36
CA PRO A 347 -5.16 -15.46 -36.87
C PRO A 347 -4.22 -15.96 -37.97
N THR A 348 -2.92 -15.99 -37.70
CA THR A 348 -1.96 -16.69 -38.57
C THR A 348 -2.03 -18.21 -38.33
N PRO A 349 -1.64 -19.05 -39.29
CA PRO A 349 -1.69 -20.51 -39.14
C PRO A 349 -1.01 -21.04 -37.86
N ASP A 350 0.07 -20.40 -37.42
CA ASP A 350 0.81 -20.77 -36.21
C ASP A 350 0.06 -20.47 -34.89
N MET A 351 -0.94 -19.58 -34.93
CA MET A 351 -1.75 -19.22 -33.76
C MET A 351 -2.96 -20.15 -33.57
N ILE A 352 -3.34 -20.87 -34.62
CA ILE A 352 -4.51 -21.73 -34.65
C ILE A 352 -4.15 -23.08 -34.04
N GLY A 353 -4.92 -23.50 -33.04
CA GLY A 353 -4.78 -24.82 -32.42
C GLY A 353 -5.52 -25.90 -33.20
N SER A 354 -5.22 -27.15 -32.85
CA SER A 354 -5.89 -28.32 -33.44
C SER A 354 -6.45 -29.23 -32.34
N CYS A 355 -7.56 -29.90 -32.64
CA CYS A 355 -8.17 -30.92 -31.79
C CYS A 355 -8.65 -32.08 -32.65
N THR A 356 -8.86 -33.25 -32.05
CA THR A 356 -9.40 -34.40 -32.78
C THR A 356 -10.90 -34.26 -32.97
N LYS A 357 -11.62 -33.89 -31.91
CA LYS A 357 -13.08 -33.78 -31.95
C LYS A 357 -13.56 -32.72 -30.95
N VAL A 358 -14.46 -31.86 -31.39
CA VAL A 358 -15.21 -30.96 -30.50
C VAL A 358 -16.68 -31.30 -30.60
N GLN A 359 -17.30 -31.71 -29.49
CA GLN A 359 -18.70 -32.11 -29.47
C GLN A 359 -19.41 -31.63 -28.21
N VAL A 360 -20.70 -31.35 -28.36
CA VAL A 360 -21.60 -31.08 -27.23
C VAL A 360 -22.28 -32.39 -26.84
N ARG A 361 -22.09 -32.86 -25.60
CA ARG A 361 -22.87 -33.99 -25.05
C ARG A 361 -23.67 -33.53 -23.85
N GLU A 362 -24.88 -34.07 -23.73
CA GLU A 362 -25.72 -33.91 -22.56
C GLU A 362 -25.32 -34.95 -21.52
N VAL A 363 -24.93 -34.49 -20.34
CA VAL A 363 -24.50 -35.35 -19.23
C VAL A 363 -25.38 -35.04 -18.03
N GLY A 364 -26.44 -35.83 -17.83
CA GLY A 364 -27.50 -35.48 -16.88
C GLY A 364 -28.46 -34.46 -17.49
N SER A 365 -28.63 -33.31 -16.84
CA SER A 365 -29.40 -32.17 -17.35
C SER A 365 -28.56 -31.16 -18.14
N ASP A 366 -27.24 -31.16 -17.92
CA ASP A 366 -26.38 -30.05 -18.34
C ASP A 366 -25.71 -30.37 -19.69
N GLN A 367 -25.52 -29.33 -20.51
CA GLN A 367 -24.82 -29.46 -21.80
C GLN A 367 -23.33 -29.16 -21.62
N LEU A 368 -22.50 -30.15 -21.94
CA LEU A 368 -21.06 -30.03 -21.85
C LEU A 368 -20.43 -29.97 -23.23
N VAL A 369 -19.43 -29.11 -23.39
CA VAL A 369 -18.56 -29.07 -24.57
C VAL A 369 -17.29 -29.84 -24.28
N PHE A 370 -17.04 -30.88 -25.08
CA PHE A 370 -15.86 -31.71 -24.98
C PHE A 370 -14.88 -31.36 -26.10
N PHE A 371 -13.66 -30.99 -25.72
CA PHE A 371 -12.49 -30.91 -26.60
C PHE A 371 -11.68 -32.19 -26.39
N GLU A 372 -11.90 -33.20 -27.23
CA GLU A 372 -11.24 -34.51 -27.14
C GLU A 372 -9.94 -34.54 -27.98
N GLN A 373 -8.91 -35.19 -27.43
CA GLN A 373 -7.64 -35.43 -28.11
C GLN A 373 -7.26 -36.91 -28.10
N ASN A 374 -6.94 -37.45 -29.29
CA ASN A 374 -6.53 -38.86 -29.45
C ASN A 374 -5.01 -39.07 -29.47
N LEU A 375 -4.21 -38.05 -29.16
CA LEU A 375 -2.75 -38.16 -29.10
C LEU A 375 -2.30 -38.86 -27.80
N LYS A 376 -1.41 -39.85 -27.95
CA LYS A 376 -0.70 -40.50 -26.83
C LYS A 376 0.36 -39.54 -26.29
N GLY A 377 -0.07 -38.59 -25.46
CA GLY A 377 0.75 -37.52 -24.89
C GLY A 377 -0.05 -36.24 -24.68
N GLY A 378 -1.30 -36.36 -24.19
CA GLY A 378 -2.16 -35.21 -23.93
C GLY A 378 -1.69 -34.49 -22.68
N ASN A 379 -1.20 -33.26 -22.80
CA ASN A 379 -0.70 -32.53 -21.64
C ASN A 379 -1.77 -32.22 -20.57
N LEU A 380 -3.06 -32.39 -20.87
CA LEU A 380 -4.18 -32.12 -19.96
C LEU A 380 -5.25 -33.20 -19.99
N SER A 381 -5.78 -33.52 -18.82
CA SER A 381 -6.91 -34.44 -18.63
C SER A 381 -8.02 -33.76 -17.82
N THR A 382 -9.26 -34.18 -18.08
CA THR A 382 -10.42 -33.74 -17.28
C THR A 382 -11.11 -34.91 -16.63
N ILE A 383 -11.38 -34.77 -15.33
CA ILE A 383 -12.16 -35.70 -14.52
C ILE A 383 -13.56 -35.11 -14.38
N ILE A 384 -14.55 -35.81 -14.90
CA ILE A 384 -15.95 -35.43 -14.79
C ILE A 384 -16.53 -36.20 -13.60
N ILE A 385 -16.86 -35.48 -12.54
CA ILE A 385 -17.41 -36.04 -11.32
C ILE A 385 -18.93 -35.89 -11.33
N ARG A 386 -19.62 -36.99 -11.02
CA ARG A 386 -21.06 -37.02 -10.78
C ARG A 386 -21.35 -37.17 -9.29
N GLY A 387 -22.47 -36.63 -8.83
CA GLY A 387 -22.85 -36.72 -7.44
C GLY A 387 -24.26 -36.23 -7.18
N SER A 388 -24.93 -36.89 -6.24
CA SER A 388 -26.34 -36.63 -5.90
C SER A 388 -26.56 -35.28 -5.21
N SER A 389 -25.55 -34.77 -4.51
CA SER A 389 -25.58 -33.45 -3.86
C SER A 389 -24.27 -32.68 -4.10
N GLN A 390 -24.35 -31.36 -4.07
CA GLN A 390 -23.19 -30.48 -4.20
C GLN A 390 -22.13 -30.75 -3.11
N ASN A 391 -22.57 -31.06 -1.88
CA ASN A 391 -21.66 -31.34 -0.77
C ASN A 391 -20.82 -32.60 -1.00
N ILE A 392 -21.42 -33.65 -1.58
CA ILE A 392 -20.69 -34.87 -1.94
C ILE A 392 -19.71 -34.56 -3.07
N LEU A 393 -20.11 -33.78 -4.08
CA LEU A 393 -19.23 -33.37 -5.18
C LEU A 393 -18.01 -32.60 -4.69
N THR A 394 -18.18 -31.67 -3.75
CA THR A 394 -17.06 -30.90 -3.17
C THR A 394 -16.12 -31.78 -2.35
N GLU A 395 -16.65 -32.78 -1.63
CA GLU A 395 -15.82 -33.70 -0.86
C GLU A 395 -15.03 -34.66 -1.77
N VAL A 396 -15.67 -35.16 -2.84
CA VAL A 396 -15.01 -36.02 -3.84
C VAL A 396 -13.97 -35.24 -4.64
N GLU A 397 -14.26 -33.99 -5.03
CA GLU A 397 -13.29 -33.07 -5.65
C GLU A 397 -12.04 -32.92 -4.78
N LYS A 398 -12.24 -32.63 -3.49
CA LYS A 398 -11.13 -32.48 -2.54
C LYS A 398 -10.38 -33.82 -2.35
N ALA A 399 -11.05 -34.97 -2.42
CA ALA A 399 -10.38 -36.28 -2.37
C ALA A 399 -9.51 -36.55 -3.60
N ILE A 400 -9.99 -36.18 -4.78
CA ILE A 400 -9.24 -36.28 -6.04
C ILE A 400 -8.02 -35.34 -6.01
N ASP A 401 -8.19 -34.09 -5.55
CA ASP A 401 -7.09 -33.13 -5.46
C ASP A 401 -5.94 -33.64 -4.57
N ASP A 402 -6.25 -34.20 -3.40
CA ASP A 402 -5.25 -34.79 -2.52
C ASP A 402 -4.58 -36.00 -3.18
N GLY A 403 -5.35 -36.86 -3.86
CA GLY A 403 -4.81 -38.00 -4.63
C GLY A 403 -3.83 -37.57 -5.74
N VAL A 404 -4.15 -36.49 -6.47
CA VAL A 404 -3.26 -35.91 -7.49
C VAL A 404 -2.00 -35.32 -6.85
N ASN A 405 -2.12 -34.70 -5.69
CA ASN A 405 -0.96 -34.15 -4.99
C ASN A 405 -0.06 -35.25 -4.40
N VAL A 406 -0.64 -36.37 -3.93
CA VAL A 406 0.11 -37.57 -3.54
C VAL A 406 0.87 -38.15 -4.72
N PHE A 407 0.25 -38.21 -5.91
CA PHE A 407 0.94 -38.61 -7.15
C PHE A 407 2.12 -37.67 -7.48
N ARG A 408 1.91 -36.35 -7.33
CA ARG A 408 3.00 -35.37 -7.46
C ARG A 408 4.12 -35.61 -6.46
N GLN A 409 3.82 -36.07 -5.25
CA GLN A 409 4.84 -36.36 -4.25
C GLN A 409 5.63 -37.62 -4.59
N LEU A 410 4.98 -38.65 -5.13
CA LEU A 410 5.64 -39.86 -5.64
C LEU A 410 6.65 -39.56 -6.76
N LEU A 411 6.34 -38.57 -7.62
CA LEU A 411 7.27 -38.08 -8.64
C LEU A 411 8.56 -37.48 -8.05
N LYS A 412 8.50 -36.91 -6.84
CA LYS A 412 9.66 -36.32 -6.17
C LYS A 412 10.43 -37.37 -5.35
N ASP A 413 9.72 -38.19 -4.59
CA ASP A 413 10.29 -39.22 -3.70
C ASP A 413 9.36 -40.45 -3.66
N GLY A 414 9.86 -41.58 -4.16
CA GLY A 414 9.10 -42.83 -4.25
C GLY A 414 9.11 -43.69 -3.00
N ARG A 415 9.73 -43.25 -1.89
CA ARG A 415 9.83 -44.03 -0.64
C ARG A 415 8.50 -44.04 0.13
N LEU A 416 8.09 -45.24 0.55
CA LEU A 416 6.83 -45.50 1.25
C LEU A 416 7.06 -45.99 2.68
N LEU A 417 6.23 -45.51 3.59
CA LEU A 417 6.16 -45.90 5.00
C LEU A 417 4.90 -46.74 5.26
N PRO A 418 4.89 -47.60 6.29
CA PRO A 418 3.69 -48.34 6.68
C PRO A 418 2.69 -47.38 7.31
N GLY A 419 1.45 -47.37 6.80
CA GLY A 419 0.38 -46.50 7.29
C GLY A 419 -0.28 -46.99 8.59
N ALA A 420 -1.51 -46.52 8.83
CA ALA A 420 -2.35 -46.92 9.97
C ALA A 420 -1.74 -46.68 11.37
N GLY A 421 -0.87 -45.67 11.51
CA GLY A 421 -0.22 -45.31 12.77
C GLY A 421 1.02 -46.14 13.13
N ALA A 422 1.45 -47.06 12.25
CA ALA A 422 2.58 -47.95 12.51
C ALA A 422 3.92 -47.21 12.51
N ALA A 423 4.14 -46.33 11.52
CA ALA A 423 5.36 -45.53 11.41
C ALA A 423 5.56 -44.59 12.61
N GLU A 424 4.48 -43.96 13.09
CA GLU A 424 4.52 -43.06 14.25
C GLU A 424 4.86 -43.81 15.53
N LEU A 425 4.30 -45.00 15.73
CA LEU A 425 4.56 -45.82 16.90
C LEU A 425 6.00 -46.33 16.93
N ALA A 426 6.53 -46.75 15.78
CA ALA A 426 7.91 -47.18 15.65
C ALA A 426 8.90 -46.04 15.96
N VAL A 427 8.64 -44.84 15.43
CA VAL A 427 9.44 -43.64 15.71
C VAL A 427 9.32 -43.24 17.19
N ALA A 428 8.12 -43.28 17.77
CA ALA A 428 7.91 -42.96 19.18
C ALA A 428 8.73 -43.87 20.11
N ARG A 429 8.77 -45.18 19.83
CA ARG A 429 9.56 -46.14 20.61
C ARG A 429 11.04 -45.80 20.62
N GLU A 430 11.63 -45.55 19.44
CA GLU A 430 13.05 -45.22 19.32
C GLU A 430 13.39 -43.88 19.98
N ILE A 431 12.52 -42.87 19.85
CA ILE A 431 12.72 -41.58 20.53
C ILE A 431 12.64 -41.74 22.05
N ARG A 432 11.73 -42.59 22.55
CA ARG A 432 11.64 -42.92 23.98
C ARG A 432 12.94 -43.57 24.48
N GLN A 433 13.48 -44.53 23.74
CA GLN A 433 14.78 -45.15 24.07
C GLN A 433 15.92 -44.13 24.04
N PHE A 434 15.94 -43.25 23.04
CA PHE A 434 16.91 -42.16 22.96
C PHE A 434 16.81 -41.22 24.18
N GLY A 435 15.60 -40.88 24.61
CA GLY A 435 15.37 -40.09 25.82
C GLY A 435 16.02 -40.71 27.07
N LEU A 436 15.95 -42.04 27.25
CA LEU A 436 16.57 -42.73 28.39
C LEU A 436 18.10 -42.62 28.42
N THR A 437 18.74 -42.50 27.24
CA THR A 437 20.21 -42.37 27.15
C THR A 437 20.71 -40.99 27.55
N TYR A 438 19.86 -39.97 27.51
CA TYR A 438 20.27 -38.59 27.73
C TYR A 438 20.10 -38.17 29.21
N PRO A 439 21.15 -37.69 29.89
CA PRO A 439 21.10 -37.41 31.34
C PRO A 439 20.57 -36.00 31.70
N SER A 440 20.32 -35.12 30.72
CA SER A 440 19.89 -33.72 30.95
C SER A 440 18.38 -33.58 31.18
N LEU A 441 17.93 -32.43 31.70
CA LEU A 441 16.50 -32.09 31.87
C LEU A 441 15.69 -32.14 30.57
N GLU A 442 16.36 -31.95 29.42
CA GLU A 442 15.77 -32.07 28.09
C GLU A 442 15.18 -33.48 27.82
N ARG A 443 15.64 -34.51 28.55
CA ARG A 443 15.09 -35.87 28.51
C ARG A 443 13.58 -35.89 28.67
N TYR A 444 13.02 -35.11 29.60
CA TYR A 444 11.58 -35.09 29.85
C TYR A 444 10.79 -34.56 28.65
N ALA A 445 11.36 -33.58 27.93
CA ALA A 445 10.76 -33.07 26.70
C ALA A 445 10.83 -34.10 25.56
N ILE A 446 11.95 -34.82 25.42
CA ILE A 446 12.12 -35.91 24.43
C ILE A 446 11.13 -37.05 24.71
N GLU A 447 10.94 -37.44 25.97
CA GLU A 447 9.98 -38.48 26.35
C GLU A 447 8.53 -38.05 26.07
N LYS A 448 8.19 -36.81 26.39
CA LYS A 448 6.86 -36.25 26.10
C LYS A 448 6.61 -36.04 24.60
N PHE A 449 7.66 -35.86 23.81
CA PHE A 449 7.58 -35.88 22.34
C PHE A 449 7.18 -37.26 21.82
N ALA A 450 7.77 -38.33 22.36
CA ALA A 450 7.38 -39.70 22.00
C ALA A 450 5.91 -39.98 22.35
N ILE A 451 5.44 -39.54 23.53
CA ILE A 451 4.03 -39.65 23.93
C ILE A 451 3.12 -38.87 22.96
N ALA A 452 3.57 -37.71 22.47
CA ALA A 452 2.78 -36.93 21.52
C ALA A 452 2.61 -37.64 20.16
N LEU A 453 3.60 -38.41 19.69
CA LEU A 453 3.47 -39.23 18.49
C LEU A 453 2.47 -40.39 18.67
N GLU A 454 2.38 -40.97 19.86
CA GLU A 454 1.40 -42.03 20.19
C GLU A 454 -0.05 -41.52 20.21
N SER A 455 -0.25 -40.20 20.34
CA SER A 455 -1.60 -39.60 20.32
C SER A 455 -2.31 -39.77 18.98
N LEU A 456 -1.57 -39.91 17.88
CA LEU A 456 -2.12 -40.04 16.53
C LEU A 456 -2.82 -41.39 16.32
N PRO A 457 -2.17 -42.56 16.53
CA PRO A 457 -2.88 -43.85 16.48
C PRO A 457 -3.98 -43.92 17.55
N LYS A 458 -3.78 -43.31 18.72
CA LYS A 458 -4.85 -43.20 19.73
C LYS A 458 -6.08 -42.50 19.18
N GLN A 459 -5.92 -41.38 18.47
CA GLN A 459 -7.04 -40.66 17.88
C GLN A 459 -7.79 -41.49 16.83
N ILE A 460 -7.06 -42.29 16.03
CA ILE A 460 -7.68 -43.23 15.08
C ILE A 460 -8.52 -44.28 15.83
N ALA A 461 -7.98 -44.86 16.91
CA ALA A 461 -8.71 -45.83 17.73
C ALA A 461 -9.97 -45.22 18.36
N ASP A 462 -9.88 -44.00 18.89
CA ASP A 462 -11.01 -43.27 19.48
C ASP A 462 -12.11 -43.01 18.45
N ASN A 463 -11.75 -42.63 17.22
CA ASN A 463 -12.71 -42.37 16.13
C ASN A 463 -13.39 -43.67 15.63
N ILE A 464 -12.71 -44.82 15.73
CA ILE A 464 -13.31 -46.14 15.44
C ILE A 464 -14.24 -46.61 16.58
N GLY A 465 -14.08 -46.05 17.79
CA GLY A 465 -14.74 -46.54 19.01
C GLY A 465 -14.01 -47.72 19.66
N ALA A 466 -12.75 -47.97 19.27
CA ALA A 466 -11.92 -49.02 19.81
C ALA A 466 -11.24 -48.57 21.10
N LYS A 467 -11.19 -49.44 22.12
CA LYS A 467 -10.56 -49.12 23.40
C LYS A 467 -9.03 -49.15 23.28
N TRP A 468 -8.41 -47.97 23.27
CA TRP A 468 -6.95 -47.83 23.20
C TRP A 468 -6.19 -48.65 24.26
N VAL A 469 -6.72 -48.73 25.48
CA VAL A 469 -6.11 -49.45 26.60
C VAL A 469 -5.92 -50.96 26.33
N GLU A 470 -6.82 -51.57 25.56
CA GLU A 470 -6.76 -53.01 25.25
C GLU A 470 -5.85 -53.30 24.03
N ILE A 471 -5.79 -52.38 23.07
CA ILE A 471 -5.06 -52.57 21.81
C ILE A 471 -3.59 -52.15 21.94
N TYR A 472 -3.31 -51.07 22.67
CA TYR A 472 -1.96 -50.49 22.78
C TYR A 472 -0.91 -51.49 23.30
N PRO A 473 -1.13 -52.28 24.37
CA PRO A 473 -0.15 -53.25 24.84
C PRO A 473 0.16 -54.34 23.80
N ASN A 474 -0.86 -54.76 23.05
CA ASN A 474 -0.71 -55.78 22.01
C ASN A 474 0.07 -55.23 20.81
N LEU A 475 -0.13 -53.96 20.44
CA LEU A 475 0.66 -53.27 19.43
C LEU A 475 2.12 -53.14 19.87
N MET A 476 2.36 -52.63 21.08
CA MET A 476 3.70 -52.44 21.62
C MET A 476 4.46 -53.76 21.69
N LYS A 477 3.83 -54.86 22.11
CA LYS A 477 4.45 -56.19 22.12
C LYS A 477 4.94 -56.63 20.73
N LYS A 478 4.19 -56.34 19.66
CA LYS A 478 4.62 -56.67 18.28
C LYS A 478 5.75 -55.76 17.82
N HIS A 479 5.65 -54.47 18.11
CA HIS A 479 6.73 -53.52 17.80
C HIS A 479 8.01 -53.90 18.55
N GLU A 480 7.96 -54.26 19.84
CA GLU A 480 9.09 -54.76 20.63
C GLU A 480 9.78 -55.98 20.01
N ASN A 481 9.02 -56.86 19.35
CA ASN A 481 9.57 -58.01 18.60
C ASN A 481 10.26 -57.62 17.29
N GLY A 482 10.32 -56.33 16.95
CA GLY A 482 10.94 -55.80 15.72
C GLY A 482 9.98 -55.69 14.53
N GLU A 483 8.70 -56.04 14.70
CA GLU A 483 7.70 -55.99 13.64
C GLU A 483 7.04 -54.59 13.56
N ASN A 484 7.74 -53.63 12.96
CA ASN A 484 7.33 -52.22 12.93
C ASN A 484 6.17 -51.92 11.95
N ASN A 485 5.71 -52.91 11.18
CA ASN A 485 4.69 -52.75 10.15
C ASN A 485 3.24 -52.89 10.67
N TYR A 486 3.08 -53.23 11.95
CA TYR A 486 1.76 -53.43 12.53
C TYR A 486 1.11 -52.11 12.94
N GLY A 487 -0.10 -51.86 12.44
CA GLY A 487 -0.94 -50.72 12.75
C GLY A 487 -2.34 -51.14 13.20
N LEU A 488 -3.24 -50.16 13.25
CA LEU A 488 -4.62 -50.37 13.65
C LEU A 488 -5.48 -50.93 12.51
N ASP A 489 -6.31 -51.92 12.83
CA ASP A 489 -7.33 -52.43 11.91
C ASP A 489 -8.68 -51.74 12.13
N ILE A 490 -9.21 -51.17 11.05
CA ILE A 490 -10.47 -50.44 10.99
C ILE A 490 -11.65 -51.37 10.65
N LYS A 491 -11.39 -52.50 9.98
CA LYS A 491 -12.42 -53.45 9.54
C LYS A 491 -12.93 -54.31 10.70
N ALA A 492 -12.06 -54.59 11.68
CA ALA A 492 -12.44 -55.32 12.88
C ALA A 492 -13.45 -54.50 13.74
N PRO A 493 -14.60 -55.09 14.14
CA PRO A 493 -15.67 -54.36 14.85
C PRO A 493 -15.30 -53.90 16.27
N LYS A 494 -14.23 -54.47 16.88
CA LYS A 494 -13.70 -54.05 18.19
C LYS A 494 -12.37 -53.29 18.09
N GLY A 495 -11.89 -52.99 16.88
CA GLY A 495 -10.53 -52.55 16.62
C GLY A 495 -9.54 -53.71 16.76
N GLY A 496 -8.71 -53.91 15.74
CA GLY A 496 -7.74 -55.00 15.69
C GLY A 496 -6.34 -54.50 15.40
N ILE A 497 -5.41 -55.45 15.23
CA ILE A 497 -4.03 -55.16 14.82
C ILE A 497 -3.81 -55.82 13.46
N LEU A 498 -3.34 -55.05 12.49
CA LEU A 498 -3.13 -55.49 11.11
C LEU A 498 -1.71 -55.13 10.67
N ASN A 499 -1.10 -55.96 9.82
CA ASN A 499 0.14 -55.60 9.16
C ASN A 499 -0.19 -54.72 7.93
N ALA A 500 0.25 -53.46 7.97
CA ALA A 500 -0.09 -52.45 6.98
C ALA A 500 0.45 -52.79 5.58
N VAL A 501 1.62 -53.43 5.50
CA VAL A 501 2.25 -53.81 4.21
C VAL A 501 1.44 -54.89 3.50
N SER A 502 0.97 -55.91 4.23
CA SER A 502 0.13 -56.97 3.66
C SER A 502 -1.25 -56.49 3.23
N ALA A 503 -1.72 -55.38 3.82
CA ALA A 503 -2.99 -54.75 3.47
C ALA A 503 -2.85 -53.63 2.43
N GLU A 504 -1.63 -53.42 1.91
CA GLU A 504 -1.27 -52.37 0.94
C GLU A 504 -1.60 -50.94 1.40
N ILE A 505 -1.51 -50.69 2.71
CA ILE A 505 -1.74 -49.35 3.29
C ILE A 505 -0.39 -48.65 3.44
N PHE A 506 -0.11 -47.74 2.51
CA PHE A 506 1.15 -47.00 2.46
C PHE A 506 0.93 -45.50 2.64
N ASP A 507 1.83 -44.87 3.37
CA ASP A 507 1.94 -43.41 3.47
C ASP A 507 3.22 -42.96 2.74
N CYS A 508 3.16 -41.81 2.06
CA CYS A 508 4.35 -41.21 1.45
C CYS A 508 5.33 -40.72 2.51
N PHE A 509 6.62 -41.04 2.34
CA PHE A 509 7.68 -40.62 3.27
C PHE A 509 7.67 -39.11 3.53
N SER A 510 7.53 -38.32 2.47
CA SER A 510 7.60 -36.86 2.56
C SER A 510 6.43 -36.25 3.34
N VAL A 511 5.24 -36.88 3.34
CA VAL A 511 4.09 -36.41 4.13
C VAL A 511 4.45 -36.42 5.62
N LYS A 512 5.03 -37.51 6.12
CA LYS A 512 5.42 -37.63 7.53
C LYS A 512 6.59 -36.73 7.88
N GLU A 513 7.59 -36.65 7.00
CA GLU A 513 8.77 -35.82 7.20
C GLU A 513 8.41 -34.34 7.38
N TRP A 514 7.64 -33.80 6.45
CA TRP A 514 7.20 -32.39 6.49
C TRP A 514 6.16 -32.15 7.58
N GLY A 515 5.24 -33.10 7.79
CA GLY A 515 4.22 -32.98 8.83
C GLY A 515 4.84 -32.81 10.22
N ILE A 516 5.84 -33.65 10.56
CA ILE A 516 6.55 -33.55 11.84
C ILE A 516 7.35 -32.24 11.92
N LYS A 517 8.05 -31.86 10.84
CA LYS A 517 8.80 -30.60 10.80
C LYS A 517 7.93 -29.37 11.03
N LEU A 518 6.81 -29.27 10.32
CA LEU A 518 5.89 -28.14 10.41
C LEU A 518 5.23 -28.06 11.78
N ALA A 519 4.79 -29.20 12.32
CA ALA A 519 4.17 -29.25 13.65
C ALA A 519 5.12 -28.74 14.74
N VAL A 520 6.35 -29.24 14.78
CA VAL A 520 7.34 -28.84 15.81
C VAL A 520 7.75 -27.39 15.67
N ASN A 521 7.94 -26.90 14.44
CA ASN A 521 8.25 -25.49 14.21
C ASN A 521 7.10 -24.57 14.68
N ALA A 522 5.85 -24.92 14.37
CA ALA A 522 4.69 -24.15 14.83
C ALA A 522 4.60 -24.15 16.36
N VAL A 523 4.77 -25.31 17.00
CA VAL A 523 4.76 -25.43 18.47
C VAL A 523 5.87 -24.60 19.11
N ASN A 524 7.10 -24.70 18.60
CA ASN A 524 8.23 -23.92 19.11
C ASN A 524 7.97 -22.41 18.98
N THR A 525 7.37 -21.95 17.89
CA THR A 525 7.00 -20.53 17.74
C THR A 525 5.94 -20.11 18.73
N ILE A 526 4.91 -20.92 18.97
CA ILE A 526 3.81 -20.60 19.89
C ILE A 526 4.30 -20.55 21.34
N ILE A 527 5.12 -21.51 21.77
CA ILE A 527 5.60 -21.56 23.15
C ILE A 527 6.60 -20.42 23.44
N ASN A 528 7.34 -19.97 22.42
CA ASN A 528 8.30 -18.88 22.55
C ASN A 528 7.66 -17.48 22.70
N VAL A 529 6.33 -17.36 22.59
CA VAL A 529 5.63 -16.07 22.78
C VAL A 529 5.33 -15.86 24.27
N ASP A 530 5.97 -14.85 24.88
CA ASP A 530 5.77 -14.48 26.29
C ASP A 530 4.69 -13.40 26.49
N GLN A 531 4.44 -12.57 25.49
CA GLN A 531 3.54 -11.42 25.56
C GLN A 531 2.62 -11.32 24.33
N ILE A 532 1.36 -10.96 24.57
CA ILE A 532 0.37 -10.76 23.51
C ILE A 532 -0.18 -9.34 23.62
N VAL A 533 -0.03 -8.57 22.55
CA VAL A 533 -0.54 -7.21 22.43
C VAL A 533 -1.59 -7.17 21.34
N LEU A 534 -2.87 -7.12 21.73
CA LEU A 534 -3.99 -7.02 20.81
C LEU A 534 -4.37 -5.56 20.64
N ALA A 535 -4.02 -5.00 19.48
CA ALA A 535 -4.51 -3.70 19.08
C ALA A 535 -6.03 -3.74 18.91
N LYS A 536 -6.70 -2.62 19.21
CA LYS A 536 -8.14 -2.49 18.93
C LYS A 536 -8.34 -2.64 17.41
N PRO A 537 -9.23 -3.54 16.96
CA PRO A 537 -9.53 -3.67 15.53
C PRO A 537 -10.00 -2.31 15.02
N ALA A 538 -9.45 -1.88 13.88
CA ALA A 538 -9.83 -0.63 13.25
C ALA A 538 -11.32 -0.69 12.91
N GLY A 539 -12.14 0.10 13.60
CA GLY A 539 -13.58 0.20 13.37
C GLY A 539 -13.91 0.96 12.09
N GLY A 540 -13.43 0.46 10.94
CA GLY A 540 -13.93 0.84 9.64
C GLY A 540 -15.30 0.20 9.39
N PRO A 541 -16.07 0.67 8.39
CA PRO A 541 -17.18 -0.13 7.87
C PRO A 541 -16.63 -1.53 7.53
N PRO A 542 -17.42 -2.61 7.76
CA PRO A 542 -17.02 -3.93 7.31
C PRO A 542 -16.59 -3.80 5.85
N ILE A 543 -15.44 -4.38 5.50
CA ILE A 543 -15.01 -4.49 4.10
C ILE A 543 -16.25 -4.95 3.36
N ARG A 544 -16.77 -4.13 2.42
CA ARG A 544 -17.95 -4.50 1.63
C ARG A 544 -17.65 -5.87 1.07
N GLN A 545 -18.30 -6.89 1.63
CA GLN A 545 -18.21 -8.22 1.08
C GLN A 545 -18.73 -8.09 -0.35
N PRO A 546 -18.03 -8.62 -1.35
CA PRO A 546 -18.56 -8.64 -2.70
C PRO A 546 -19.95 -9.28 -2.59
N LYS A 547 -20.98 -8.51 -2.93
CA LYS A 547 -22.32 -9.06 -3.08
C LYS A 547 -22.18 -10.24 -4.03
N SER A 548 -22.77 -11.37 -3.66
CA SER A 548 -23.03 -12.50 -4.55
C SER A 548 -23.84 -12.01 -5.75
N GLN A 549 -23.15 -11.50 -6.76
CA GLN A 549 -23.56 -11.58 -8.14
C GLN A 549 -22.96 -12.89 -8.63
N GLU A 550 -23.83 -13.87 -8.87
CA GLU A 550 -23.51 -14.92 -9.83
C GLU A 550 -23.05 -14.20 -11.11
N ASP A 551 -21.90 -14.62 -11.62
CA ASP A 551 -21.18 -14.06 -12.77
C ASP A 551 -20.49 -12.70 -12.57
N ASP A 552 -19.29 -12.71 -11.97
CA ASP A 552 -18.07 -12.02 -12.48
C ASP A 552 -16.96 -11.95 -11.38
N ASP A 553 -16.25 -13.07 -11.17
CA ASP A 553 -14.98 -13.08 -10.44
C ASP A 553 -13.80 -13.11 -11.44
N THR A 554 -13.32 -11.95 -11.88
CA THR A 554 -11.88 -11.80 -12.14
C THR A 554 -11.32 -10.48 -11.62
N ASN A 555 -10.24 -10.63 -10.85
CA ASN A 555 -9.25 -9.64 -10.44
C ASN A 555 -9.62 -8.74 -9.26
N PHE A 556 -9.35 -9.21 -8.03
CA PHE A 556 -8.53 -8.49 -7.04
C PHE A 556 -8.24 -9.36 -5.80
N SER A 557 -7.66 -10.55 -5.99
CA SER A 557 -7.18 -11.39 -4.87
C SER A 557 -6.06 -12.37 -5.23
N GLN A 558 -5.34 -12.15 -6.34
CA GLN A 558 -4.30 -13.08 -6.83
C GLN A 558 -2.96 -12.44 -7.23
N TRP A 559 -2.71 -11.17 -6.88
CA TRP A 559 -1.41 -10.52 -7.15
C TRP A 559 -0.56 -10.30 -5.88
N LYS A 560 -0.65 -11.25 -4.93
CA LYS A 560 0.30 -11.36 -3.81
C LYS A 560 0.69 -12.80 -3.43
N ARG A 561 0.27 -13.80 -4.21
CA ARG A 561 0.57 -15.22 -3.99
C ARG A 561 0.94 -15.81 -5.35
N ILE A 562 2.09 -16.48 -5.43
CA ILE A 562 2.73 -17.06 -6.64
C ILE A 562 3.62 -16.05 -7.41
N PHE A 563 4.69 -15.60 -6.76
CA PHE A 563 6.07 -15.60 -7.29
C PHE A 563 7.04 -15.18 -6.17
N LEU A 564 7.07 -15.93 -5.08
CA LEU A 564 8.13 -15.84 -4.09
C LEU A 564 8.09 -17.14 -3.29
N ILE A 565 9.26 -17.77 -3.12
CA ILE A 565 9.47 -19.04 -2.41
C ILE A 565 9.24 -20.26 -3.33
N ASP A 566 10.23 -20.54 -4.20
CA ASP A 566 10.74 -21.92 -4.44
C ASP A 566 11.87 -21.99 -5.50
N VAL A 567 12.25 -20.91 -6.19
CA VAL A 567 13.36 -20.90 -7.18
C VAL A 567 14.66 -20.23 -6.67
N VAL A 568 14.73 -19.80 -5.41
CA VAL A 568 15.76 -18.85 -4.94
C VAL A 568 17.11 -19.48 -4.52
N ARG A 569 17.24 -20.80 -4.41
CA ARG A 569 18.55 -21.40 -4.02
C ARG A 569 19.42 -21.90 -5.17
N GLY A 570 18.85 -22.38 -6.28
CA GLY A 570 19.61 -22.94 -7.41
C GLY A 570 19.97 -21.93 -8.50
N SER A 571 19.05 -21.04 -8.87
CA SER A 571 19.23 -20.18 -10.05
C SER A 571 20.04 -18.90 -9.79
N SER A 572 20.15 -18.45 -8.53
CA SER A 572 20.93 -17.24 -8.21
C SER A 572 22.43 -17.40 -8.45
N ARG A 573 23.01 -18.59 -8.30
CA ARG A 573 24.47 -18.79 -8.47
C ARG A 573 24.90 -18.78 -9.93
N THR A 574 24.10 -19.34 -10.82
CA THR A 574 24.39 -19.43 -12.26
C THR A 574 24.03 -18.14 -13.00
N ARG A 575 22.93 -17.46 -12.62
CA ARG A 575 22.67 -16.09 -13.11
C ARG A 575 23.73 -15.11 -12.61
N SER A 576 24.15 -15.18 -11.34
CA SER A 576 25.13 -14.22 -10.81
C SER A 576 26.52 -14.38 -11.42
N THR A 577 26.93 -15.58 -11.84
CA THR A 577 28.25 -15.81 -12.45
C THR A 577 28.27 -15.39 -13.91
N ILE A 578 27.23 -15.74 -14.68
CA ILE A 578 27.11 -15.35 -16.09
C ILE A 578 26.86 -13.83 -16.23
N LEU A 579 26.06 -13.23 -15.35
CA LEU A 579 25.95 -11.76 -15.27
C LEU A 579 27.27 -11.13 -14.79
N ALA A 580 27.97 -11.67 -13.79
CA ALA A 580 29.21 -11.06 -13.31
C ALA A 580 30.33 -10.99 -14.37
N ASP A 581 30.44 -12.00 -15.24
CA ASP A 581 31.44 -12.01 -16.33
C ASP A 581 31.09 -11.09 -17.51
N ILE A 582 29.79 -10.89 -17.79
CA ILE A 582 29.29 -9.91 -18.77
C ILE A 582 29.33 -8.47 -18.19
N GLU A 583 29.03 -8.32 -16.90
CA GLU A 583 29.01 -7.05 -16.15
C GLU A 583 30.41 -6.45 -15.97
N ALA A 584 31.47 -7.25 -15.82
CA ALA A 584 32.82 -6.73 -15.58
C ALA A 584 33.38 -5.87 -16.73
N LYS A 585 32.86 -6.02 -17.96
CA LYS A 585 33.36 -5.29 -19.15
C LYS A 585 32.48 -4.10 -19.57
N ALA A 586 31.21 -4.04 -19.15
CA ALA A 586 30.23 -3.04 -19.61
C ALA A 586 29.52 -2.24 -18.49
N ALA A 587 29.79 -2.50 -17.21
CA ALA A 587 29.06 -1.88 -16.09
C ALA A 587 29.54 -0.47 -15.71
N PRO A 588 28.64 0.46 -15.33
CA PRO A 588 28.96 1.84 -14.89
C PRO A 588 29.80 1.92 -13.61
N ASN A 589 30.37 3.11 -13.35
CA ASN A 589 31.13 3.40 -12.13
C ASN A 589 30.22 3.33 -10.90
N LYS A 590 30.64 2.62 -9.84
CA LYS A 590 29.91 2.64 -8.56
C LYS A 590 30.16 3.98 -7.86
N LYS A 591 29.10 4.71 -7.52
CA LYS A 591 29.20 6.04 -6.88
C LYS A 591 29.17 5.90 -5.35
N TRP A 592 30.24 6.36 -4.71
CA TRP A 592 30.46 6.31 -3.28
C TRP A 592 30.49 7.72 -2.74
N VAL A 593 29.67 8.03 -1.75
CA VAL A 593 29.79 9.29 -1.00
C VAL A 593 30.55 9.04 0.28
N ILE A 594 31.56 9.86 0.58
CA ILE A 594 32.27 9.83 1.85
C ILE A 594 31.87 11.09 2.63
N LEU A 595 31.31 10.89 3.82
CA LEU A 595 30.86 11.96 4.70
C LEU A 595 31.49 11.79 6.08
N SER A 596 32.17 12.85 6.55
CA SER A 596 32.62 12.94 7.93
C SER A 596 31.50 13.44 8.85
N LEU A 597 31.29 12.74 9.97
CA LEU A 597 30.35 13.12 11.03
C LEU A 597 31.04 13.83 12.21
N ALA A 598 32.30 14.22 12.05
CA ALA A 598 33.05 14.95 13.05
C ALA A 598 33.81 16.13 12.41
N PRO A 599 33.83 17.31 13.06
CA PRO A 599 34.47 18.50 12.48
C PRO A 599 36.01 18.37 12.43
N LYS A 600 36.59 17.45 13.19
CA LYS A 600 38.04 17.20 13.24
C LYS A 600 38.56 16.30 12.11
N ILE A 601 37.67 15.53 11.47
CA ILE A 601 38.06 14.52 10.47
C ILE A 601 37.85 15.11 9.08
N ASP A 602 38.95 15.28 8.33
CA ASP A 602 38.88 15.65 6.92
C ASP A 602 38.60 14.41 6.05
N SER A 603 37.61 14.52 5.17
CA SER A 603 37.14 13.41 4.33
C SER A 603 38.12 13.09 3.19
N ASN A 604 38.94 14.06 2.78
CA ASN A 604 39.94 13.88 1.72
C ASN A 604 41.11 12.99 2.16
N SER A 605 41.44 12.96 3.45
CA SER A 605 42.51 12.13 4.01
C SER A 605 42.29 10.63 3.73
N VAL A 606 41.04 10.18 3.74
CA VAL A 606 40.65 8.77 3.50
C VAL A 606 41.01 8.29 2.09
N ILE A 607 40.96 9.17 1.08
CA ILE A 607 41.38 8.82 -0.28
C ILE A 607 42.90 8.57 -0.31
N GLY A 608 43.66 9.36 0.44
CA GLY A 608 45.11 9.15 0.62
C GLY A 608 45.41 7.78 1.25
N ASP A 609 44.65 7.39 2.27
CA ASP A 609 44.79 6.08 2.91
C ASP A 609 44.40 4.91 1.99
N ILE A 610 43.35 5.08 1.17
CA ILE A 610 42.94 4.08 0.17
C ILE A 610 44.04 3.89 -0.88
N LEU A 611 44.66 4.98 -1.34
CA LEU A 611 45.80 4.95 -2.27
C LEU A 611 47.03 4.28 -1.63
N ALA A 612 47.34 4.59 -0.37
CA ALA A 612 48.46 3.98 0.35
C ALA A 612 48.30 2.46 0.51
N CYS A 613 47.07 1.98 0.72
CA CYS A 613 46.76 0.55 0.82
C CYS A 613 46.85 -0.19 -0.53
N ARG A 614 46.71 0.52 -1.67
CA ARG A 614 46.55 -0.08 -3.01
C ARG A 614 47.35 0.70 -4.06
N PRO A 615 48.64 0.38 -4.28
CA PRO A 615 49.47 1.03 -5.30
C PRO A 615 49.09 0.66 -6.75
N ASP A 616 48.23 -0.35 -6.94
CA ASP A 616 47.71 -0.78 -8.24
C ASP A 616 46.52 0.06 -8.75
N ALA A 617 45.96 0.90 -7.89
CA ALA A 617 44.82 1.75 -8.22
C ALA A 617 45.27 3.06 -8.87
N THR A 618 44.67 3.43 -10.01
CA THR A 618 44.89 4.74 -10.63
C THR A 618 43.73 5.67 -10.27
N VAL A 619 44.04 6.79 -9.60
CA VAL A 619 43.07 7.85 -9.29
C VAL A 619 43.22 9.00 -10.27
N THR A 620 42.10 9.43 -10.84
CA THR A 620 42.01 10.65 -11.66
C THR A 620 41.10 11.62 -10.92
N SER A 621 41.63 12.79 -10.56
CA SER A 621 40.87 13.85 -9.89
C SER A 621 40.21 14.72 -10.94
N CYS A 622 38.93 15.05 -10.75
CA CYS A 622 38.23 16.08 -11.51
C CYS A 622 37.97 17.30 -10.62
N ASP A 623 37.78 18.47 -11.22
CA ASP A 623 37.76 19.80 -10.58
C ASP A 623 36.59 20.07 -9.59
N ARG A 624 35.79 19.06 -9.19
CA ARG A 624 34.57 19.19 -8.36
C ARG A 624 34.49 18.26 -7.14
N ASN A 625 35.61 17.95 -6.48
CA ASN A 625 35.68 16.94 -5.38
C ASN A 625 35.15 15.54 -5.79
N ILE A 626 35.32 15.20 -7.07
CA ILE A 626 34.96 13.90 -7.64
C ILE A 626 36.25 13.16 -8.00
N TYR A 627 36.41 11.94 -7.46
CA TYR A 627 37.58 11.11 -7.69
C TYR A 627 37.19 9.81 -8.39
N PHE A 628 37.76 9.58 -9.57
CA PHE A 628 37.59 8.31 -10.28
C PHE A 628 38.73 7.37 -9.94
N LEU A 629 38.40 6.21 -9.37
CA LEU A 629 39.36 5.16 -9.03
C LEU A 629 39.07 3.92 -9.87
N SER A 630 40.05 3.51 -10.67
CA SER A 630 40.02 2.25 -11.42
C SER A 630 41.02 1.28 -10.81
N SER A 631 40.54 0.08 -10.45
CA SER A 631 41.40 -1.01 -9.93
C SER A 631 41.31 -2.23 -10.85
N PRO A 632 42.38 -2.51 -11.62
CA PRO A 632 42.44 -3.70 -12.49
C PRO A 632 42.33 -5.03 -11.72
N SER A 633 42.86 -5.10 -10.49
CA SER A 633 42.81 -6.31 -9.66
C SER A 633 41.40 -6.64 -9.17
N LEU A 634 40.63 -5.62 -8.77
CA LEU A 634 39.22 -5.77 -8.38
C LEU A 634 38.29 -5.90 -9.58
N LYS A 635 38.80 -5.69 -10.81
CA LYS A 635 38.04 -5.60 -12.05
C LYS A 635 36.84 -4.66 -11.93
N ARG A 636 37.00 -3.54 -11.20
CA ARG A 636 35.92 -2.61 -10.84
C ARG A 636 36.35 -1.15 -10.90
N ARG A 637 35.34 -0.29 -11.12
CA ARG A 637 35.45 1.18 -11.18
C ARG A 637 34.65 1.82 -10.05
N PHE A 638 35.25 2.82 -9.42
CA PHE A 638 34.67 3.56 -8.31
C PHE A 638 34.69 5.06 -8.66
N CYS A 639 33.64 5.77 -8.27
CA CYS A 639 33.55 7.22 -8.31
C CYS A 639 33.28 7.68 -6.87
N PHE A 640 34.22 8.39 -6.26
CA PHE A 640 34.06 8.95 -4.93
C PHE A 640 33.61 10.41 -5.04
N LEU A 641 32.52 10.73 -4.35
CA LEU A 641 31.95 12.07 -4.19
C LEU A 641 32.22 12.50 -2.76
N ILE A 642 32.95 13.60 -2.58
CA ILE A 642 33.24 14.17 -1.25
C ILE A 642 32.55 15.53 -1.15
N PRO A 643 31.33 15.61 -0.59
CA PRO A 643 30.65 16.87 -0.38
C PRO A 643 31.20 17.62 0.84
N ASP A 644 31.11 18.95 0.81
CA ASP A 644 31.41 19.79 1.97
C ASP A 644 30.39 19.53 3.10
N HIS A 645 30.85 18.99 4.23
CA HIS A 645 29.98 18.52 5.30
C HIS A 645 29.19 19.62 6.05
N TRP A 646 29.60 20.89 5.93
CA TRP A 646 28.85 22.05 6.44
C TRP A 646 27.72 22.50 5.50
N ASN A 647 27.80 22.13 4.21
CA ASN A 647 26.80 22.49 3.22
C ASN A 647 25.77 21.36 3.06
N MET A 648 24.69 21.47 3.82
CA MET A 648 23.63 20.46 3.85
C MET A 648 22.98 20.20 2.48
N ILE A 649 22.86 21.21 1.61
CA ILE A 649 22.25 21.07 0.28
C ILE A 649 23.11 20.17 -0.62
N GLU A 650 24.42 20.38 -0.60
CA GLU A 650 25.39 19.64 -1.39
C GLU A 650 25.50 18.19 -0.94
N VAL A 651 25.50 17.96 0.37
CA VAL A 651 25.41 16.62 0.94
C VAL A 651 24.13 15.92 0.49
N LEU A 652 22.98 16.60 0.55
CA LEU A 652 21.73 15.99 0.13
C LEU A 652 21.71 15.63 -1.37
N ASP A 653 22.32 16.44 -2.25
CA ASP A 653 22.41 16.09 -3.68
C ASP A 653 23.39 14.96 -3.95
N ALA A 654 24.54 14.94 -3.28
CA ALA A 654 25.49 13.84 -3.39
C ALA A 654 24.84 12.50 -2.97
N PHE A 655 24.08 12.51 -1.87
CA PHE A 655 23.39 11.32 -1.37
C PHE A 655 22.22 10.84 -2.26
N LYS A 656 21.59 11.70 -3.09
CA LYS A 656 20.56 11.27 -4.08
C LYS A 656 21.14 10.37 -5.15
N VAL A 657 22.39 10.61 -5.52
CA VAL A 657 23.06 9.97 -6.66
C VAL A 657 23.93 8.79 -6.21
N ALA A 658 24.32 8.76 -4.93
CA ALA A 658 25.17 7.73 -4.37
C ALA A 658 24.51 6.34 -4.33
N ASP A 659 25.29 5.31 -4.67
CA ASP A 659 24.91 3.91 -4.44
C ASP A 659 25.24 3.48 -3.01
N VAL A 660 26.39 3.95 -2.53
CA VAL A 660 26.96 3.62 -1.23
C VAL A 660 27.38 4.90 -0.51
N ALA A 661 27.02 5.02 0.77
CA ALA A 661 27.52 6.07 1.65
C ALA A 661 28.53 5.50 2.66
N VAL A 662 29.61 6.22 2.91
CA VAL A 662 30.59 5.93 3.94
C VAL A 662 30.52 7.05 4.97
N LEU A 663 30.08 6.71 6.17
CA LEU A 663 29.97 7.63 7.30
C LEU A 663 31.19 7.44 8.19
N LEU A 664 32.01 8.48 8.34
CA LEU A 664 33.19 8.46 9.19
C LEU A 664 32.82 8.94 10.59
N TRP A 665 33.08 8.10 11.58
CA TRP A 665 32.83 8.34 12.99
C TRP A 665 34.13 8.58 13.75
N ASP A 666 34.08 9.46 14.73
CA ASP A 666 35.12 9.59 15.74
C ASP A 666 34.80 8.64 16.92
N CYS A 667 35.81 7.89 17.41
CA CYS A 667 35.66 7.00 18.56
C CYS A 667 35.58 7.77 19.89
N ASP A 668 36.12 8.99 19.93
CA ASP A 668 36.33 9.72 21.18
C ASP A 668 35.09 10.49 21.63
N THR A 669 34.10 10.68 20.75
CA THR A 669 32.88 11.45 21.05
C THR A 669 31.66 10.53 21.19
N VAL A 670 31.12 10.44 22.40
CA VAL A 670 29.89 9.68 22.70
C VAL A 670 28.63 10.41 22.19
N THR A 671 28.73 11.72 21.95
CA THR A 671 27.62 12.57 21.49
C THR A 671 27.95 13.21 20.14
N LEU A 672 27.04 13.07 19.18
CA LEU A 672 27.12 13.75 17.87
C LEU A 672 26.80 15.24 18.05
N HIS A 673 27.52 16.09 17.33
CA HIS A 673 27.20 17.53 17.25
C HIS A 673 25.79 17.73 16.63
N ASP A 674 25.03 18.72 17.12
CA ASP A 674 23.64 18.96 16.72
C ASP A 674 23.47 19.14 15.20
N HIS A 675 24.43 19.82 14.56
CA HIS A 675 24.50 19.96 13.10
C HIS A 675 24.60 18.62 12.35
N PHE A 676 25.42 17.68 12.81
CA PHE A 676 25.54 16.37 12.15
C PHE A 676 24.33 15.48 12.44
N SER A 677 23.70 15.64 13.60
CA SER A 677 22.44 14.97 13.94
C SER A 677 21.28 15.45 13.04
N SER A 678 21.18 16.75 12.80
CA SER A 678 20.18 17.34 11.91
C SER A 678 20.43 16.96 10.44
N LEU A 679 21.69 16.95 10.00
CA LEU A 679 22.10 16.49 8.68
C LEU A 679 21.75 15.01 8.47
N LEU A 680 22.10 14.14 9.41
CA LEU A 680 21.80 12.71 9.33
C LEU A 680 20.28 12.45 9.30
N SER A 681 19.52 13.22 10.08
CA SER A 681 18.06 13.16 10.10
C SER A 681 17.45 13.55 8.74
N ALA A 682 18.00 14.58 8.08
CA ALA A 682 17.55 14.97 6.75
C ALA A 682 17.93 13.95 5.67
N VAL A 683 19.15 13.41 5.71
CA VAL A 683 19.58 12.33 4.80
C VAL A 683 18.71 11.08 5.00
N SER A 684 18.37 10.74 6.24
CA SER A 684 17.48 9.63 6.56
C SER A 684 16.07 9.84 6.03
N ALA A 685 15.54 11.06 6.13
CA ALA A 685 14.20 11.41 5.66
C ALA A 685 14.10 11.40 4.12
N GLN A 686 15.15 11.83 3.43
CA GLN A 686 15.24 11.74 1.98
C GLN A 686 15.39 10.30 1.49
N GLY A 687 16.03 9.44 2.29
CA GLY A 687 16.27 8.03 2.01
C GLY A 687 17.77 7.74 1.93
N MET A 688 18.29 7.02 2.91
CA MET A 688 19.70 6.63 2.94
C MET A 688 20.01 5.56 1.88
N PRO A 689 21.08 5.73 1.07
CA PRO A 689 21.64 4.63 0.29
C PRO A 689 22.27 3.59 1.23
N TYR A 690 22.84 2.53 0.65
CA TYR A 690 23.52 1.53 1.45
C TYR A 690 24.71 2.17 2.16
N HIS A 691 24.75 2.15 3.50
CA HIS A 691 25.76 2.89 4.25
C HIS A 691 26.71 1.99 5.05
N PHE A 692 27.97 2.42 5.16
CA PHE A 692 28.99 1.84 6.02
C PHE A 692 29.39 2.86 7.09
N ASN A 693 29.52 2.40 8.34
CA ASN A 693 30.07 3.21 9.42
C ASN A 693 31.54 2.82 9.63
N ILE A 694 32.46 3.76 9.47
CA ILE A 694 33.90 3.54 9.64
C ILE A 694 34.39 4.46 10.75
N SER A 695 35.12 3.92 11.72
CA SER A 695 35.78 4.70 12.77
C SER A 695 37.28 4.79 12.51
N LEU A 696 37.86 6.00 12.51
CA LEU A 696 39.25 6.22 12.08
C LEU A 696 40.32 6.05 13.18
N ASN A 697 39.96 5.64 14.40
CA ASN A 697 40.93 5.49 15.50
C ASN A 697 41.11 4.03 15.94
N THR A 698 42.29 3.46 15.66
CA THR A 698 42.63 2.06 15.96
C THR A 698 43.67 1.96 17.08
N LYS A 699 43.24 2.10 18.34
CA LYS A 699 43.89 1.49 19.53
C LYS A 699 42.85 1.26 20.64
N MET A 700 41.88 0.39 20.42
CA MET A 700 41.07 -0.15 21.53
C MET A 700 40.82 -1.65 21.40
N SER A 701 40.86 -2.29 22.56
CA SER A 701 40.83 -3.73 22.80
C SER A 701 39.67 -4.43 22.08
N PHE A 702 40.02 -5.27 21.12
CA PHE A 702 39.18 -6.28 20.51
C PHE A 702 38.63 -7.21 21.61
N ASN A 703 37.36 -7.06 22.01
CA ASN A 703 36.51 -8.22 22.39
C ASN A 703 35.05 -7.90 22.78
N HIS A 704 34.63 -6.65 23.01
CA HIS A 704 33.28 -6.41 23.58
C HIS A 704 32.14 -6.03 22.62
N ASP A 705 32.41 -5.67 21.35
CA ASP A 705 31.34 -5.21 20.43
C ASP A 705 31.04 -6.11 19.23
N LYS A 706 31.59 -7.33 19.21
CA LYS A 706 31.31 -8.32 18.16
C LYS A 706 29.93 -8.98 18.27
N LYS A 707 29.18 -8.74 19.36
CA LYS A 707 27.80 -9.25 19.54
C LYS A 707 26.71 -8.32 19.00
N ARG A 708 27.03 -7.07 18.64
CA ARG A 708 26.06 -6.13 18.03
C ARG A 708 26.27 -5.88 16.54
N LEU A 709 27.39 -6.33 15.97
CA LEU A 709 27.71 -6.16 14.55
C LEU A 709 28.17 -7.49 13.91
N ALA A 710 27.40 -8.54 14.14
CA ALA A 710 27.61 -9.85 13.52
C ALA A 710 26.27 -10.50 13.15
N SER A 711 25.51 -9.82 12.29
CA SER A 711 24.53 -10.46 11.43
C SER A 711 24.41 -9.63 10.16
N VAL A 712 25.01 -10.11 9.07
CA VAL A 712 24.64 -9.97 7.65
C VAL A 712 25.92 -10.11 6.83
N VAL A 713 26.08 -11.28 6.22
CA VAL A 713 27.11 -11.59 5.22
C VAL A 713 26.40 -11.94 3.91
N GLU A 714 26.90 -11.32 2.83
CA GLU A 714 26.77 -11.64 1.40
C GLU A 714 25.40 -11.50 0.70
N ARG A 715 25.31 -10.56 -0.28
CA ARG A 715 25.52 -10.84 -1.71
C ARG A 715 25.52 -9.56 -2.57
N TRP A 716 26.25 -9.61 -3.67
CA TRP A 716 26.55 -8.53 -4.60
C TRP A 716 25.49 -8.36 -5.71
N GLY A 717 25.31 -7.14 -6.22
CA GLY A 717 24.64 -6.85 -7.50
C GLY A 717 24.77 -5.38 -7.89
N LEU A 718 25.17 -5.11 -9.14
CA LEU A 718 25.27 -3.77 -9.76
C LEU A 718 23.93 -3.33 -10.35
N ARG A 719 23.74 -2.03 -10.61
CA ARG A 719 23.01 -1.47 -11.77
C ARG A 719 23.15 0.06 -11.78
N PRO A 720 23.16 0.73 -12.94
CA PRO A 720 22.80 2.15 -12.99
C PRO A 720 21.35 2.33 -12.51
N LYS A 721 21.09 3.32 -11.67
CA LYS A 721 19.72 3.68 -11.30
C LYS A 721 19.17 4.66 -12.32
N GLY A 722 18.46 4.12 -13.30
CA GLY A 722 17.61 4.92 -14.15
C GLY A 722 17.01 4.06 -15.26
N PRO A 723 15.80 4.39 -15.72
CA PRO A 723 15.40 4.00 -17.06
C PRO A 723 16.39 4.52 -18.12
N PRO A 724 16.38 3.98 -19.36
CA PRO A 724 17.15 4.58 -20.45
C PRO A 724 16.71 6.04 -20.68
N LEU A 725 17.69 6.92 -20.93
CA LEU A 725 17.48 8.36 -21.07
C LEU A 725 16.88 8.68 -22.44
N ASP A 726 15.65 9.21 -22.47
CA ASP A 726 14.97 9.61 -23.70
C ASP A 726 15.17 11.11 -23.99
N VAL A 727 15.42 11.45 -25.26
CA VAL A 727 15.63 12.84 -25.70
C VAL A 727 14.31 13.63 -25.70
N ASN A 728 13.19 12.95 -25.89
CA ASN A 728 11.88 13.61 -26.03
C ASN A 728 11.26 14.06 -24.70
N ARG A 729 11.81 13.58 -23.57
CA ARG A 729 11.36 13.94 -22.23
C ARG A 729 12.09 15.18 -21.70
N LEU A 730 11.48 15.82 -20.70
CA LEU A 730 12.04 16.98 -20.04
C LEU A 730 13.15 16.58 -19.05
N LEU A 731 14.15 17.46 -18.93
CA LEU A 731 15.24 17.34 -17.95
C LEU A 731 15.02 18.33 -16.81
N HIS A 732 15.08 17.86 -15.57
CA HIS A 732 15.11 18.74 -14.40
C HIS A 732 16.50 18.78 -13.79
N ILE A 733 16.94 20.00 -13.48
CA ILE A 733 18.17 20.26 -12.73
C ILE A 733 17.77 20.86 -11.38
N PRO A 734 18.06 20.20 -10.24
CA PRO A 734 17.69 20.67 -8.91
C PRO A 734 18.18 22.09 -8.65
N GLY A 735 17.23 23.01 -8.41
CA GLY A 735 17.50 24.42 -8.13
C GLY A 735 17.60 25.33 -9.35
N TRP A 736 17.57 24.79 -10.58
CA TRP A 736 17.51 25.57 -11.83
C TRP A 736 16.15 25.43 -12.55
N GLY A 737 15.45 24.32 -12.36
CA GLY A 737 14.12 24.09 -12.95
C GLY A 737 14.10 23.05 -14.07
N ASP A 738 13.03 23.13 -14.88
CA ASP A 738 12.69 22.16 -15.93
C ASP A 738 13.11 22.72 -17.29
N PHE A 739 13.80 21.91 -18.11
CA PHE A 739 14.31 22.29 -19.42
C PHE A 739 14.08 21.19 -20.47
N GLN A 740 14.00 21.59 -21.74
CA GLN A 740 13.93 20.66 -22.88
C GLN A 740 15.33 20.24 -23.35
N MET A 741 15.47 18.99 -23.77
CA MET A 741 16.70 18.49 -24.41
C MET A 741 16.65 18.73 -25.93
N ASP A 742 17.82 18.96 -26.54
CA ASP A 742 18.00 19.09 -27.99
C ASP A 742 18.53 17.79 -28.61
N LYS A 743 19.68 17.32 -28.11
CA LYS A 743 20.34 16.10 -28.57
C LYS A 743 21.15 15.42 -27.47
N ILE A 744 21.39 14.12 -27.66
CA ILE A 744 22.27 13.30 -26.82
C ILE A 744 23.40 12.74 -27.68
N ASP A 745 24.64 13.05 -27.29
CA ASP A 745 25.85 12.54 -27.92
C ASP A 745 26.50 11.51 -26.99
N VAL A 746 26.92 10.37 -27.53
CA VAL A 746 27.66 9.34 -26.80
C VAL A 746 29.15 9.61 -26.95
N ILE A 747 29.82 9.73 -25.82
CA ILE A 747 31.26 9.95 -25.72
C ILE A 747 31.94 8.61 -25.41
N THR A 748 33.11 8.39 -26.02
CA THR A 748 33.99 7.32 -25.59
C THR A 748 34.40 7.51 -24.13
N ASP A 749 34.25 6.46 -23.33
CA ASP A 749 34.55 6.47 -21.90
C ASP A 749 35.95 7.04 -21.60
N PRO A 750 36.06 8.16 -20.85
CA PRO A 750 37.34 8.78 -20.52
C PRO A 750 38.17 7.94 -19.52
N HIS A 751 37.54 6.99 -18.81
CA HIS A 751 38.15 6.20 -17.75
C HIS A 751 37.88 4.68 -17.91
N PRO A 752 38.46 4.04 -18.95
CA PRO A 752 38.28 2.61 -19.18
C PRO A 752 39.06 1.74 -18.18
N LEU A 753 38.53 0.55 -17.88
CA LEU A 753 39.13 -0.42 -16.94
C LEU A 753 40.51 -0.94 -17.41
N HIS A 754 40.70 -1.02 -18.73
CA HIS A 754 41.97 -1.36 -19.37
C HIS A 754 42.41 -0.20 -20.25
N LYS A 755 43.61 0.35 -20.01
CA LYS A 755 44.25 1.30 -20.93
C LYS A 755 44.71 0.52 -22.17
N TYR A 756 43.98 0.63 -23.27
CA TYR A 756 44.49 0.18 -24.56
C TYR A 756 45.64 1.12 -24.97
N GLY A 757 46.79 0.53 -25.29
CA GLY A 757 47.99 1.28 -25.66
C GLY A 757 47.82 1.97 -27.01
N LYS A 758 47.22 3.16 -27.01
CA LYS A 758 47.33 4.26 -27.98
C LYS A 758 46.51 5.44 -27.43
N SER A 759 47.04 6.65 -27.54
CA SER A 759 46.32 7.89 -27.25
C SER A 759 45.07 7.96 -28.12
N HIS A 760 43.92 7.60 -27.55
CA HIS A 760 42.64 7.65 -28.23
C HIS A 760 42.14 9.10 -28.26
N VAL A 761 41.91 9.59 -29.48
CA VAL A 761 41.16 10.82 -29.73
C VAL A 761 39.72 10.58 -29.26
N ILE A 762 39.14 11.51 -28.51
CA ILE A 762 37.74 11.43 -28.05
C ILE A 762 36.85 11.58 -29.31
N GLU A 763 36.27 10.47 -29.78
CA GLU A 763 35.29 10.50 -30.88
C GLU A 763 33.90 10.67 -30.28
N THR A 764 33.25 11.81 -30.57
CA THR A 764 31.85 12.07 -30.19
C THR A 764 30.91 11.58 -31.30
N CYS A 765 29.99 10.69 -30.96
CA CYS A 765 28.98 10.19 -31.90
C CYS A 765 27.58 10.65 -31.46
N THR A 766 26.84 11.31 -32.35
CA THR A 766 25.44 11.70 -32.09
C THR A 766 24.56 10.45 -31.98
N PHE A 767 23.89 10.23 -30.85
CA PHE A 767 23.08 9.02 -30.61
C PHE A 767 21.61 9.24 -30.97
N ALA A 768 21.02 10.34 -30.51
CA ALA A 768 19.63 10.67 -30.79
C ALA A 768 19.39 12.20 -30.73
N VAL A 769 18.49 12.68 -31.59
CA VAL A 769 18.05 14.09 -31.70
C VAL A 769 16.56 14.14 -31.40
N ALA A 770 16.08 15.22 -30.76
CA ALA A 770 14.68 15.36 -30.37
C ALA A 770 13.73 15.41 -31.59
N ASP A 771 12.62 14.65 -31.52
CA ASP A 771 11.56 14.71 -32.52
C ASP A 771 10.52 15.78 -32.11
N PRO A 772 10.31 16.86 -32.89
CA PRO A 772 9.43 17.97 -32.48
C PRO A 772 7.95 17.57 -32.34
N ALA A 773 7.51 16.45 -32.95
CA ALA A 773 6.14 15.96 -32.85
C ALA A 773 5.87 15.11 -31.59
N LYS A 774 6.92 14.53 -30.98
CA LYS A 774 6.82 13.68 -29.79
C LYS A 774 7.35 14.35 -28.53
N GLN A 775 8.09 15.45 -28.71
CA GLN A 775 8.68 16.22 -27.62
C GLN A 775 7.59 16.76 -26.70
N GLU A 776 7.78 16.58 -25.39
CA GLU A 776 6.84 17.11 -24.41
C GLU A 776 6.89 18.64 -24.34
N ASN A 777 5.73 19.27 -24.22
CA ASN A 777 5.61 20.72 -24.05
C ASN A 777 6.05 21.15 -22.63
N LEU A 778 6.63 22.34 -22.53
CA LEU A 778 7.10 22.98 -21.30
C LEU A 778 5.97 23.73 -20.55
N GLU A 779 4.75 23.77 -21.10
CA GLU A 779 3.59 24.37 -20.45
C GLU A 779 3.28 23.72 -19.08
N SER A 780 3.43 24.51 -18.01
CA SER A 780 3.23 24.08 -16.63
C SER A 780 1.83 24.40 -16.07
N GLN A 781 1.11 25.34 -16.69
CA GLN A 781 -0.20 25.86 -16.25
C GLN A 781 -1.25 25.69 -17.35
N ALA A 782 -2.51 25.48 -16.96
CA ALA A 782 -3.63 25.48 -17.88
C ALA A 782 -4.05 26.93 -18.23
N ALA A 783 -4.44 27.18 -19.48
CA ALA A 783 -5.05 28.45 -19.88
C ALA A 783 -6.41 28.60 -19.20
N VAL A 784 -6.61 29.72 -18.50
CA VAL A 784 -7.90 30.06 -17.87
C VAL A 784 -8.73 30.81 -18.89
N ASP A 785 -9.91 30.32 -19.20
CA ASP A 785 -10.86 31.00 -20.08
C ASP A 785 -11.57 32.10 -19.27
N GLU A 786 -11.14 33.35 -19.43
CA GLU A 786 -11.62 34.49 -18.64
C GLU A 786 -13.13 34.76 -18.85
N MET A 787 -13.71 34.30 -19.96
CA MET A 787 -15.15 34.43 -20.25
C MET A 787 -16.04 33.40 -19.53
N ASN A 788 -15.44 32.37 -18.92
CA ASN A 788 -16.13 31.24 -18.29
C ASN A 788 -16.01 31.23 -16.75
N VAL A 789 -15.56 32.33 -16.15
CA VAL A 789 -15.61 32.49 -14.69
C VAL A 789 -17.08 32.69 -14.32
N ASP A 790 -17.68 31.64 -13.74
CA ASP A 790 -19.06 31.63 -13.26
C ASP A 790 -19.45 32.99 -12.65
N GLN A 791 -20.46 33.58 -13.26
CA GLN A 791 -21.03 34.88 -12.94
C GLN A 791 -21.73 34.78 -11.58
N THR A 792 -20.99 34.95 -10.48
CA THR A 792 -21.49 34.85 -9.10
C THR A 792 -22.23 36.11 -8.62
N TRP A 793 -22.89 36.85 -9.52
CA TRP A 793 -23.94 37.77 -9.13
C TRP A 793 -25.26 37.01 -9.19
N PRO A 794 -26.15 37.13 -8.20
CA PRO A 794 -27.47 36.53 -8.31
C PRO A 794 -28.15 37.06 -9.58
N THR A 795 -28.86 36.18 -10.30
CA THR A 795 -29.59 36.58 -11.51
C THR A 795 -30.62 37.65 -11.17
N GLU A 796 -30.92 38.55 -12.12
CA GLU A 796 -31.93 39.61 -11.91
C GLU A 796 -33.28 39.05 -11.42
N GLU A 797 -33.58 37.80 -11.74
CA GLU A 797 -34.77 37.07 -11.28
C GLU A 797 -34.71 36.68 -9.79
N GLU A 798 -33.54 36.26 -9.28
CA GLU A 798 -33.34 35.95 -7.86
C GLU A 798 -33.25 37.22 -7.00
N ILE A 799 -32.66 38.30 -7.55
CA ILE A 799 -32.67 39.63 -6.91
C ILE A 799 -34.11 40.16 -6.86
N ALA A 800 -34.88 40.01 -7.95
CA ALA A 800 -36.28 40.40 -7.99
C ALA A 800 -37.15 39.55 -7.04
N GLN A 801 -36.84 38.27 -6.85
CA GLN A 801 -37.54 37.42 -5.87
C GLN A 801 -37.16 37.79 -4.44
N SER A 802 -35.89 38.08 -4.15
CA SER A 802 -35.51 38.54 -2.82
C SER A 802 -36.07 39.92 -2.51
N GLN A 803 -36.15 40.81 -3.51
CA GLN A 803 -36.79 42.13 -3.39
C GLN A 803 -38.30 42.01 -3.14
N LYS A 804 -38.99 41.09 -3.84
CA LYS A 804 -40.42 40.78 -3.58
C LYS A 804 -40.65 40.21 -2.18
N ASP A 805 -39.72 39.40 -1.67
CA ASP A 805 -39.80 38.86 -0.30
C ASP A 805 -39.39 39.86 0.79
N THR A 806 -38.62 40.91 0.43
CA THR A 806 -38.18 41.99 1.34
C THR A 806 -38.96 43.29 1.23
N GLU A 807 -39.94 43.37 0.32
CA GLU A 807 -40.99 44.39 0.34
C GLU A 807 -41.94 44.13 1.53
N GLN A 808 -41.48 44.52 2.72
CA GLN A 808 -42.44 44.97 3.72
C GLN A 808 -43.18 46.16 3.10
N LEU A 809 -44.47 45.98 2.82
CA LEU A 809 -45.42 47.04 2.50
C LEU A 809 -45.07 48.30 3.31
N ILE A 810 -44.51 49.32 2.64
CA ILE A 810 -44.15 50.58 3.30
C ILE A 810 -45.46 51.24 3.73
N ARG A 811 -45.84 51.03 5.00
CA ARG A 811 -46.95 51.71 5.65
C ARG A 811 -46.61 53.20 5.75
N ARG A 812 -47.49 54.08 5.26
CA ARG A 812 -47.39 55.53 5.55
C ARG A 812 -47.69 55.76 7.03
N LEU A 813 -46.64 55.82 7.83
CA LEU A 813 -46.69 56.16 9.25
C LEU A 813 -46.54 57.68 9.41
N PRO A 814 -47.21 58.31 10.39
CA PRO A 814 -46.97 59.72 10.72
C PRO A 814 -45.49 59.98 11.03
N GLU A 815 -44.94 61.09 10.54
CA GLU A 815 -43.55 61.49 10.81
C GLU A 815 -43.31 61.61 12.33
N GLY A 816 -42.29 60.93 12.84
CA GLY A 816 -41.96 60.86 14.28
C GLY A 816 -42.47 59.62 15.01
N THR A 817 -43.20 58.72 14.35
CA THR A 817 -43.65 57.46 14.97
C THR A 817 -42.50 56.44 15.07
N SER A 818 -42.22 55.94 16.27
CA SER A 818 -41.19 54.91 16.47
C SER A 818 -41.60 53.57 15.85
N THR A 819 -40.63 52.78 15.36
CA THR A 819 -40.84 51.44 14.78
C THR A 819 -41.64 50.50 15.71
N TYR A 820 -41.56 50.67 17.02
CA TYR A 820 -42.38 49.93 18.00
C TYR A 820 -43.85 50.38 18.02
N GLN A 821 -44.12 51.68 17.89
CA GLN A 821 -45.48 52.23 17.85
C GLN A 821 -46.22 51.87 16.56
N ALA A 822 -45.48 51.72 15.45
CA ALA A 822 -46.01 51.36 14.14
C ALA A 822 -46.75 50.00 14.10
N CYS A 823 -46.38 49.05 14.99
CA CYS A 823 -46.96 47.70 15.00
C CYS A 823 -48.36 47.60 15.66
N TRP A 824 -48.83 48.64 16.36
CA TRP A 824 -50.09 48.61 17.14
C TRP A 824 -51.34 49.12 16.38
N ILE A 825 -51.19 49.58 15.15
CA ILE A 825 -52.30 50.08 14.32
C ILE A 825 -52.91 48.87 13.57
N LEU A 826 -54.16 48.49 13.91
CA LEU A 826 -54.93 47.37 13.32
C LEU A 826 -55.73 47.81 12.09
N ASP A 827 -55.68 47.04 11.00
CA ASP A 827 -56.47 47.26 9.78
C ASP A 827 -57.89 46.67 9.91
N ASN A 828 -58.91 47.49 9.62
CA ASN A 828 -60.28 47.05 9.35
C ASN A 828 -60.55 47.20 7.84
N GLY A 829 -60.89 46.11 7.14
CA GLY A 829 -61.68 46.18 5.89
C GLY A 829 -61.15 45.44 4.65
N SER A 830 -61.79 44.29 4.37
CA SER A 830 -62.44 43.88 3.09
C SER A 830 -61.72 43.97 1.72
N ASP A 831 -61.68 42.79 1.09
CA ASP A 831 -62.15 42.41 -0.26
C ASP A 831 -61.55 43.00 -1.56
N ASP A 832 -61.49 42.05 -2.51
CA ASP A 832 -61.54 42.13 -3.97
C ASP A 832 -60.23 42.15 -4.78
N ASP A 833 -59.97 40.98 -5.39
CA ASP A 833 -59.27 40.78 -6.66
C ASP A 833 -59.77 41.76 -7.74
N VAL A 834 -58.88 42.37 -8.53
CA VAL A 834 -58.93 42.41 -10.01
C VAL A 834 -57.58 42.93 -10.56
N SER A 835 -57.12 42.20 -11.57
CA SER A 835 -56.00 42.38 -12.49
C SER A 835 -55.82 43.77 -13.15
N GLU A 836 -54.54 44.16 -13.26
CA GLU A 836 -53.80 44.93 -14.32
C GLU A 836 -54.41 46.21 -14.93
N PRO A 837 -53.58 47.26 -15.19
CA PRO A 837 -52.90 47.33 -16.50
C PRO A 837 -51.48 47.95 -16.54
N GLU A 838 -50.71 47.45 -17.50
CA GLU A 838 -49.88 48.11 -18.54
C GLU A 838 -49.29 49.54 -18.35
N GLN A 839 -47.96 49.58 -18.52
CA GLN A 839 -47.10 50.52 -19.27
C GLN A 839 -47.64 51.93 -19.60
N GLU A 840 -46.91 52.97 -19.19
CA GLU A 840 -45.96 53.70 -20.05
C GLU A 840 -45.23 54.80 -19.27
N ASN A 841 -43.95 54.93 -19.60
CA ASN A 841 -43.02 55.96 -19.15
C ASN A 841 -43.43 57.34 -19.68
N GLU A 842 -43.21 58.40 -18.90
CA GLU A 842 -42.22 59.46 -19.20
C GLU A 842 -42.49 60.79 -18.47
N CYS A 843 -41.40 61.29 -17.86
CA CYS A 843 -40.92 62.68 -17.87
C CYS A 843 -41.73 63.78 -17.15
N ASN A 844 -41.19 64.28 -16.02
CA ASN A 844 -40.21 65.40 -16.00
C ASN A 844 -40.00 65.91 -14.55
N THR A 845 -38.78 65.93 -14.01
CA THR A 845 -37.79 67.04 -14.05
C THR A 845 -38.30 68.25 -13.22
N VAL A 846 -37.62 68.83 -12.22
CA VAL A 846 -36.23 69.34 -12.17
C VAL A 846 -35.85 69.68 -10.71
N LEU A 847 -34.55 69.53 -10.39
CA LEU A 847 -33.72 70.29 -9.43
C LEU A 847 -34.09 70.30 -7.93
N PHE A 848 -33.14 69.93 -7.07
CA PHE A 848 -32.15 70.89 -6.53
C PHE A 848 -30.94 70.15 -5.95
N ASN A 849 -29.78 70.75 -6.19
CA ASN A 849 -28.44 70.38 -5.75
C ASN A 849 -28.26 70.64 -4.24
N LEU A 850 -27.31 69.96 -3.60
CA LEU A 850 -25.98 70.54 -3.26
C LEU A 850 -25.20 69.61 -2.32
N ASP A 851 -23.90 69.56 -2.60
CA ASP A 851 -22.81 69.08 -1.77
C ASP A 851 -22.68 69.86 -0.45
N GLU A 852 -21.76 69.36 0.38
CA GLU A 852 -20.85 70.06 1.30
C GLU A 852 -20.95 69.69 2.79
N ASP A 853 -19.79 69.20 3.26
CA ASP A 853 -19.14 69.43 4.55
C ASP A 853 -19.61 68.70 5.81
N MET A 854 -18.78 68.44 6.83
CA MET A 854 -17.33 68.31 7.06
C MET A 854 -17.26 68.15 8.59
N ASP A 855 -16.31 67.36 9.08
CA ASP A 855 -15.72 67.41 10.43
C ASP A 855 -16.61 67.38 11.70
N SER A 856 -16.51 66.24 12.39
CA SER A 856 -16.77 66.15 13.83
C SER A 856 -15.47 66.39 14.62
N MET A 857 -15.29 67.60 15.15
CA MET A 857 -14.46 67.87 16.33
C MET A 857 -15.21 68.83 17.26
N ILE A 858 -15.46 68.40 18.49
CA ILE A 858 -15.21 69.11 19.77
C ILE A 858 -15.56 68.13 20.91
N ALA A 859 -14.49 67.50 21.41
CA ALA A 859 -14.02 67.48 22.79
C ALA A 859 -15.04 67.66 23.96
N VAL A 860 -15.01 66.75 24.94
CA VAL A 860 -14.26 66.89 26.22
C VAL A 860 -14.84 65.95 27.30
N SER A 861 -13.90 65.33 28.02
CA SER A 861 -13.95 64.85 29.41
C SER A 861 -14.60 63.51 29.75
N ARG A 862 -13.72 62.56 30.07
CA ARG A 862 -13.84 61.69 31.22
C ARG A 862 -13.22 62.41 32.42
N ALA A 863 -14.01 62.65 33.47
CA ALA A 863 -13.54 62.97 34.82
C ALA A 863 -13.87 61.77 35.72
N GLU A 864 -12.94 61.43 36.62
CA GLU A 864 -13.02 60.36 37.60
C GLU A 864 -14.00 60.69 38.75
N SER A 865 -14.67 59.68 39.31
CA SER A 865 -14.76 59.48 40.77
C SER A 865 -15.54 58.21 41.18
N VAL A 866 -14.79 57.27 41.77
CA VAL A 866 -14.96 56.57 43.07
C VAL A 866 -16.39 56.21 43.56
N ASP A 867 -16.70 54.92 43.74
CA ASP A 867 -16.86 54.28 45.08
C ASP A 867 -17.38 52.82 45.09
N GLN A 868 -16.57 51.98 45.75
CA GLN A 868 -16.84 50.98 46.81
C GLN A 868 -17.43 49.56 46.56
N ASP A 869 -16.49 48.61 46.64
CA ASP A 869 -16.38 47.49 47.60
C ASP A 869 -17.02 46.11 47.34
N GLY A 870 -16.12 45.10 47.35
CA GLY A 870 -16.41 43.67 47.52
C GLY A 870 -15.34 42.72 46.96
N GLU A 871 -14.23 42.53 47.69
CA GLU A 871 -13.07 41.65 47.47
C GLU A 871 -13.36 40.18 47.07
N VAL A 872 -12.43 39.51 46.34
CA VAL A 872 -11.51 38.42 46.80
C VAL A 872 -10.45 38.16 45.70
N GLU A 873 -9.18 38.11 46.12
CA GLU A 873 -7.93 37.87 45.37
C GLU A 873 -7.87 36.55 44.56
N MET A 874 -7.08 36.53 43.46
CA MET A 874 -6.23 35.38 43.07
C MET A 874 -5.06 35.81 42.14
N SER A 875 -3.87 35.84 42.75
CA SER A 875 -2.49 35.60 42.26
C SER A 875 -1.95 36.27 40.98
N GLU A 876 -0.98 37.15 41.21
CA GLU A 876 0.08 37.57 40.30
C GLU A 876 1.02 36.40 39.94
N ASP A 877 1.47 36.34 38.69
CA ASP A 877 2.77 35.76 38.30
C ASP A 877 3.32 36.52 37.07
N VAL A 878 4.16 37.51 37.38
CA VAL A 878 5.36 38.02 36.66
C VAL A 878 5.21 38.42 35.17
N GLU A 879 4.93 39.71 34.96
CA GLU A 879 5.55 40.49 33.87
C GLU A 879 6.93 40.98 34.37
N THR A 880 8.02 40.66 33.64
CA THR A 880 9.39 41.26 33.57
C THR A 880 10.27 40.19 32.90
N GLU A 881 10.96 40.34 31.75
CA GLU A 881 11.69 41.47 31.15
C GLU A 881 11.47 41.52 29.63
N CYS A 882 11.22 42.72 29.09
CA CYS A 882 11.65 43.18 27.76
C CYS A 882 11.55 44.71 27.83
N SER A 883 12.52 45.32 28.50
CA SER A 883 12.76 46.75 28.46
C SER A 883 14.22 46.94 28.06
N ASP A 884 14.45 47.07 26.76
CA ASP A 884 15.58 47.81 26.20
C ASP A 884 15.14 48.38 24.84
N GLU A 885 15.21 49.71 24.69
CA GLU A 885 14.79 50.47 23.51
C GLU A 885 15.73 50.29 22.29
N ASN A 886 16.35 49.11 22.12
CA ASN A 886 17.12 48.73 20.94
C ASN A 886 17.01 47.23 20.61
N ASP A 887 15.86 46.61 20.88
CA ASP A 887 15.61 45.23 20.46
C ASP A 887 15.34 45.17 18.94
N ASP A 888 16.14 44.37 18.22
CA ASP A 888 15.92 44.06 16.81
C ASP A 888 14.44 43.65 16.60
N VAL A 889 13.74 44.27 15.65
CA VAL A 889 12.31 44.01 15.33
C VAL A 889 12.00 42.50 15.23
N ASP A 890 12.96 41.71 14.75
CA ASP A 890 12.89 40.25 14.60
C ASP A 890 12.73 39.49 15.93
N GLN A 891 13.34 39.96 17.03
CA GLN A 891 13.26 39.30 18.34
C GLN A 891 11.88 39.49 18.97
N VAL A 892 11.32 40.69 18.87
CA VAL A 892 9.98 41.03 19.36
C VAL A 892 8.92 40.20 18.62
N GLU A 893 9.04 40.05 17.30
CA GLU A 893 8.14 39.21 16.51
C GLU A 893 8.21 37.73 16.90
N ARG A 894 9.41 37.20 17.19
CA ARG A 894 9.59 35.81 17.63
C ARG A 894 8.89 35.55 18.97
N CYS A 895 9.10 36.42 19.96
CA CYS A 895 8.44 36.35 21.27
C CYS A 895 6.91 36.43 21.14
N ARG A 896 6.39 37.30 20.27
CA ARG A 896 4.94 37.39 19.99
C ARG A 896 4.38 36.09 19.42
N ARG A 897 5.08 35.47 18.47
CA ARG A 897 4.64 34.21 17.83
C ARG A 897 4.65 33.02 18.80
N GLU A 898 5.62 32.97 19.71
CA GLU A 898 5.65 31.96 20.77
C GLU A 898 4.50 32.10 21.77
N LYS A 899 4.11 33.34 22.11
CA LYS A 899 2.90 33.60 22.92
C LYS A 899 1.64 33.10 22.18
N GLU A 900 1.50 33.42 20.89
CA GLU A 900 0.36 32.96 20.07
C GLU A 900 0.27 31.42 19.96
N GLU A 901 1.41 30.71 19.90
CA GLU A 901 1.43 29.25 19.86
C GLU A 901 0.98 28.65 21.20
N ARG A 902 1.52 29.16 22.33
CA ARG A 902 1.13 28.75 23.69
C ARG A 902 -0.36 28.97 23.97
N GLU A 903 -0.91 30.10 23.51
CA GLU A 903 -2.35 30.37 23.60
C GLU A 903 -3.16 29.38 22.77
N ASN A 904 -2.73 29.09 21.54
CA ASN A 904 -3.42 28.14 20.67
C ASN A 904 -3.32 26.68 21.17
N GLU A 905 -2.26 26.31 21.89
CA GLU A 905 -2.15 25.01 22.57
C GLU A 905 -3.10 24.90 23.76
N LYS A 906 -3.20 25.95 24.59
CA LYS A 906 -4.12 26.01 25.74
C LYS A 906 -5.58 26.06 25.27
N PHE A 907 -5.87 26.89 24.27
CA PHE A 907 -7.21 27.19 23.76
C PHE A 907 -7.27 27.02 22.23
N PRO A 908 -7.53 25.79 21.75
CA PRO A 908 -7.43 25.48 20.33
C PRO A 908 -8.56 26.08 19.49
N ASP A 909 -8.18 26.95 18.55
CA ASP A 909 -9.05 27.65 17.60
C ASP A 909 -10.12 28.57 18.23
N GLU A 910 -9.93 28.98 19.49
CA GLU A 910 -10.78 29.99 20.11
C GLU A 910 -10.51 31.35 19.47
N VAL A 911 -11.60 32.03 19.10
CA VAL A 911 -11.54 33.34 18.43
C VAL A 911 -12.62 34.23 19.02
N ASP A 912 -12.20 35.36 19.58
CA ASP A 912 -13.13 36.33 20.13
C ASP A 912 -13.89 37.07 19.02
N THR A 913 -15.20 37.24 19.23
CA THR A 913 -16.04 38.12 18.42
C THR A 913 -15.63 39.57 18.63
N PRO A 914 -15.40 40.34 17.56
CA PRO A 914 -15.04 41.74 17.70
C PRO A 914 -16.26 42.54 18.18
N LEU A 915 -16.02 43.65 18.87
CA LEU A 915 -17.09 44.57 19.28
C LEU A 915 -17.48 45.52 18.15
N ASP A 916 -16.53 45.88 17.29
CA ASP A 916 -16.70 46.95 16.29
C ASP A 916 -17.40 46.47 15.00
N VAL A 917 -17.32 45.17 14.70
CA VAL A 917 -17.87 44.56 13.46
C VAL A 917 -18.88 43.48 13.84
N SER A 918 -19.98 43.38 13.09
CA SER A 918 -20.97 42.33 13.35
C SER A 918 -20.36 40.93 13.18
N ALA A 919 -20.80 39.97 13.99
CA ALA A 919 -20.29 38.60 13.89
C ALA A 919 -20.73 37.95 12.56
N ALA A 920 -21.92 38.29 12.05
CA ALA A 920 -22.41 37.84 10.76
C ALA A 920 -21.48 38.26 9.61
N GLU A 921 -21.02 39.52 9.57
CA GLU A 921 -20.10 40.00 8.52
C GLU A 921 -18.72 39.37 8.65
N ARG A 922 -18.14 39.31 9.86
CA ARG A 922 -16.81 38.71 10.07
C ARG A 922 -16.76 37.22 9.71
N PHE A 923 -17.83 36.49 10.01
CA PHE A 923 -17.91 35.05 9.80
C PHE A 923 -18.83 34.65 8.64
N GLN A 924 -19.09 35.54 7.68
CA GLN A 924 -20.00 35.32 6.55
C GLN A 924 -19.68 34.05 5.74
N LYS A 925 -18.39 33.76 5.52
CA LYS A 925 -17.92 32.55 4.81
C LYS A 925 -17.88 31.28 5.67
N TYR A 926 -18.34 31.34 6.92
CA TYR A 926 -18.37 30.19 7.81
C TYR A 926 -19.78 29.63 7.92
N ARG A 927 -19.86 28.31 8.04
CA ARG A 927 -21.10 27.59 8.33
C ARG A 927 -20.98 26.69 9.54
N GLY A 928 -22.09 26.48 10.23
CA GLY A 928 -22.20 25.48 11.28
C GLY A 928 -22.33 24.08 10.69
N LEU A 929 -21.68 23.11 11.31
CA LEU A 929 -21.85 21.69 10.98
C LEU A 929 -22.31 20.94 12.22
N ALA A 930 -23.39 20.16 12.11
CA ALA A 930 -23.86 19.30 13.21
C ALA A 930 -22.80 18.28 13.65
N SER A 931 -21.98 17.78 12.72
CA SER A 931 -20.83 16.95 13.05
C SER A 931 -19.73 17.07 12.01
N PHE A 932 -18.52 17.41 12.46
CA PHE A 932 -17.35 17.53 11.60
C PHE A 932 -17.02 16.23 10.86
N ARG A 933 -17.39 15.05 11.40
CA ARG A 933 -17.06 13.76 10.78
C ARG A 933 -18.10 13.28 9.76
N THR A 934 -19.39 13.46 10.05
CA THR A 934 -20.47 12.84 9.25
C THR A 934 -21.14 13.78 8.27
N SER A 935 -21.16 15.09 8.53
CA SER A 935 -21.86 16.02 7.63
C SER A 935 -21.22 16.02 6.23
N HIS A 936 -22.03 16.20 5.19
CA HIS A 936 -21.52 16.35 3.84
C HIS A 936 -20.89 17.74 3.64
N TRP A 937 -19.92 17.84 2.72
CA TRP A 937 -19.30 19.09 2.29
C TRP A 937 -18.89 18.91 0.84
N ASP A 938 -19.38 19.78 -0.06
CA ASP A 938 -19.13 19.68 -1.48
C ASP A 938 -17.70 20.13 -1.84
N VAL A 939 -17.02 19.32 -2.65
CA VAL A 939 -15.61 19.52 -3.01
C VAL A 939 -15.42 20.61 -4.06
N ASN A 940 -16.47 20.93 -4.82
CA ASN A 940 -16.42 21.91 -5.90
C ASN A 940 -17.10 23.24 -5.52
N GLU A 941 -17.49 23.39 -4.26
CA GLU A 941 -18.11 24.60 -3.72
C GLU A 941 -17.04 25.65 -3.38
N GLU A 942 -17.27 26.91 -3.79
CA GLU A 942 -16.43 28.08 -3.51
C GLU A 942 -14.93 27.89 -3.85
N LEU A 943 -14.63 27.42 -5.06
CA LEU A 943 -13.26 27.25 -5.52
C LEU A 943 -12.61 28.60 -5.85
N PRO A 944 -11.32 28.81 -5.50
CA PRO A 944 -10.62 30.03 -5.85
C PRO A 944 -10.15 29.98 -7.32
N PRO A 945 -9.96 31.12 -8.00
CA PRO A 945 -9.63 31.17 -9.43
C PRO A 945 -8.33 30.44 -9.78
N GLU A 946 -7.40 30.31 -8.83
CA GLU A 946 -6.16 29.56 -9.01
C GLU A 946 -6.39 28.06 -9.26
N TYR A 947 -7.53 27.50 -8.84
CA TYR A 947 -7.89 26.11 -9.14
C TYR A 947 -8.21 25.88 -10.63
N GLY A 948 -8.53 26.94 -11.39
CA GLY A 948 -8.66 26.85 -12.85
C GLY A 948 -7.32 26.68 -13.58
N ARG A 949 -6.19 27.04 -12.92
CA ARG A 949 -4.84 26.98 -13.51
C ARG A 949 -4.15 25.61 -13.35
N ILE A 950 -4.66 24.77 -12.45
CA ILE A 950 -4.04 23.49 -12.08
C ILE A 950 -4.62 22.30 -12.86
N PHE A 951 -3.84 21.23 -12.94
CA PHE A 951 -4.27 19.97 -13.51
C PHE A 951 -4.76 19.00 -12.42
N GLN A 952 -5.88 18.33 -12.69
CA GLN A 952 -6.44 17.28 -11.85
C GLN A 952 -6.41 15.94 -12.56
N PHE A 953 -6.00 14.87 -11.86
CA PHE A 953 -6.15 13.51 -12.36
C PHE A 953 -7.47 12.91 -11.89
N GLU A 954 -8.16 12.19 -12.76
CA GLU A 954 -9.31 11.37 -12.36
C GLU A 954 -8.90 10.25 -11.38
N ASN A 955 -7.76 9.60 -11.64
CA ASN A 955 -7.22 8.56 -10.77
C ASN A 955 -5.67 8.56 -10.75
N PHE A 956 -5.10 9.30 -9.82
CA PHE A 956 -3.65 9.46 -9.65
C PHE A 956 -2.88 8.13 -9.46
N LYS A 957 -3.46 7.15 -8.74
CA LYS A 957 -2.76 5.88 -8.45
C LYS A 957 -2.69 4.98 -9.68
N ALA A 958 -3.72 4.99 -10.52
CA ALA A 958 -3.74 4.21 -11.75
C ALA A 958 -2.78 4.78 -12.80
N THR A 959 -2.79 6.11 -12.99
CA THR A 959 -1.87 6.80 -13.91
C THR A 959 -0.42 6.63 -13.49
N CYS A 960 -0.10 6.78 -12.20
CA CYS A 960 1.24 6.54 -11.67
C CYS A 960 1.74 5.12 -11.97
N LYS A 961 0.92 4.09 -11.77
CA LYS A 961 1.29 2.69 -12.11
C LYS A 961 1.51 2.49 -13.61
N ARG A 962 0.69 3.12 -14.45
CA ARG A 962 0.82 3.04 -15.91
C ARG A 962 2.15 3.65 -16.38
N ILE A 963 2.46 4.86 -15.92
CA ILE A 963 3.69 5.60 -16.27
C ILE A 963 4.95 4.85 -15.82
N VAL A 964 4.91 4.22 -14.64
CA VAL A 964 6.05 3.42 -14.13
C VAL A 964 6.28 2.13 -14.94
N ASN A 965 5.21 1.53 -15.47
CA ASN A 965 5.26 0.27 -16.21
C ASN A 965 5.47 0.44 -17.73
N GLU A 966 5.43 1.66 -18.24
CA GLU A 966 5.64 1.94 -19.67
C GLU A 966 7.06 1.54 -20.11
N GLU A 967 7.18 0.88 -21.27
CA GLU A 967 8.47 0.51 -21.86
C GLU A 967 9.20 1.76 -22.36
N LYS A 968 10.49 1.89 -22.02
CA LYS A 968 11.25 3.13 -22.26
C LYS A 968 12.29 2.91 -23.35
N THR A 969 12.33 3.81 -24.32
CA THR A 969 13.28 3.87 -25.43
C THR A 969 14.26 5.00 -25.18
N GLY A 970 15.58 4.76 -25.28
CA GLY A 970 16.56 5.81 -25.03
C GLY A 970 17.99 5.30 -24.84
N ALA A 971 18.91 6.21 -24.51
CA ALA A 971 20.30 5.86 -24.24
C ALA A 971 20.38 4.90 -23.04
N PRO A 972 20.96 3.70 -23.20
CA PRO A 972 21.01 2.72 -22.15
C PRO A 972 21.94 3.17 -21.03
N ALA A 973 21.58 2.81 -19.82
CA ALA A 973 22.30 3.27 -18.66
C ALA A 973 23.70 2.61 -18.57
N GLY A 974 24.74 3.43 -18.39
CA GLY A 974 26.15 3.01 -18.35
C GLY A 974 27.03 3.56 -19.47
N TRP A 975 26.44 4.24 -20.45
CA TRP A 975 27.18 4.98 -21.48
C TRP A 975 27.51 6.39 -20.98
N TYR A 976 28.67 6.92 -21.38
CA TYR A 976 29.01 8.32 -21.14
C TYR A 976 28.32 9.16 -22.21
N THR A 977 27.47 10.10 -21.79
CA THR A 977 26.66 10.91 -22.70
C THR A 977 26.80 12.39 -22.40
N SER A 978 26.99 13.19 -23.45
CA SER A 978 26.81 14.64 -23.41
C SER A 978 25.37 14.97 -23.76
N VAL A 979 24.69 15.69 -22.86
CA VAL A 979 23.30 16.13 -23.06
C VAL A 979 23.30 17.62 -23.34
N TYR A 980 22.63 18.02 -24.43
CA TYR A 980 22.47 19.41 -24.84
C TYR A 980 21.08 19.88 -24.41
N VAL A 981 21.04 20.98 -23.65
CA VAL A 981 19.81 21.52 -23.04
C VAL A 981 19.50 22.87 -23.65
N LEU A 982 18.22 23.12 -23.98
CA LEU A 982 17.74 24.37 -24.55
C LEU A 982 17.37 25.38 -23.46
N ASN A 983 17.55 26.67 -23.76
CA ASN A 983 17.03 27.80 -22.98
C ASN A 983 17.48 27.85 -21.50
N VAL A 984 18.72 27.47 -21.21
CA VAL A 984 19.31 27.64 -19.86
C VAL A 984 19.74 29.10 -19.66
N PRO A 985 19.30 29.79 -18.60
CA PRO A 985 19.74 31.16 -18.30
C PRO A 985 21.26 31.25 -18.10
N LEU A 986 21.89 32.21 -18.78
CA LEU A 986 23.35 32.38 -18.82
C LEU A 986 23.94 32.67 -17.42
N GLN A 987 23.18 33.35 -16.55
CA GLN A 987 23.54 33.62 -15.16
C GLN A 987 23.74 32.34 -14.33
N LEU A 988 22.86 31.34 -14.48
CA LEU A 988 22.95 30.07 -13.75
C LEU A 988 24.13 29.22 -14.25
N ALA A 989 24.38 29.27 -15.55
CA ALA A 989 25.52 28.59 -16.17
C ALA A 989 26.86 29.15 -15.66
N GLU A 990 27.02 30.48 -15.60
CA GLU A 990 28.22 31.12 -15.06
C GLU A 990 28.45 30.81 -13.58
N GLU A 991 27.40 30.76 -12.75
CA GLU A 991 27.52 30.41 -11.34
C GLU A 991 27.97 28.97 -11.13
N SER A 992 27.50 28.05 -11.98
CA SER A 992 27.94 26.65 -11.96
C SER A 992 29.44 26.52 -12.25
N ILE A 993 29.97 27.40 -13.09
CA ILE A 993 31.38 27.45 -13.48
C ILE A 993 32.20 28.15 -12.39
N LYS A 994 31.72 29.29 -11.85
CA LYS A 994 32.39 30.07 -10.80
C LYS A 994 32.43 29.34 -9.45
N SER A 995 31.37 28.60 -9.12
CA SER A 995 31.26 27.95 -7.81
C SER A 995 32.14 26.71 -7.62
N ASN A 996 32.61 26.09 -8.71
CA ASN A 996 33.56 24.96 -8.85
C ASN A 996 33.46 23.75 -7.88
N LYS A 997 32.60 23.77 -6.87
CA LYS A 997 32.56 22.80 -5.76
C LYS A 997 31.31 21.93 -5.76
N GLN A 998 30.19 22.40 -6.32
CA GLN A 998 28.92 21.66 -6.26
C GLN A 998 28.78 20.67 -7.42
N PRO A 999 28.43 19.40 -7.15
CA PRO A 999 28.13 18.43 -8.20
C PRO A 999 26.80 18.77 -8.88
N LEU A 1000 26.80 18.85 -10.21
CA LEU A 1000 25.57 19.04 -10.98
C LEU A 1000 24.90 17.69 -11.20
N VAL A 1001 23.67 17.55 -10.70
CA VAL A 1001 22.82 16.37 -10.88
C VAL A 1001 21.68 16.76 -11.82
N ALA A 1002 21.38 15.92 -12.79
CA ALA A 1002 20.25 16.12 -13.69
C ALA A 1002 19.44 14.83 -13.76
N TYR A 1003 18.11 14.94 -13.81
CA TYR A 1003 17.24 13.78 -13.94
C TYR A 1003 16.13 14.01 -14.96
N GLU A 1004 15.71 12.93 -15.61
CA GLU A 1004 14.62 12.92 -16.57
C GLU A 1004 13.28 12.92 -15.83
N LEU A 1005 12.37 13.81 -16.24
CA LEU A 1005 11.01 13.88 -15.70
C LEU A 1005 10.12 12.79 -16.29
N LEU A 1006 9.20 12.29 -15.47
CA LEU A 1006 8.15 11.41 -15.95
C LEU A 1006 7.06 12.22 -16.69
N PRO A 1007 6.29 11.57 -17.57
CA PRO A 1007 5.18 12.21 -18.25
C PRO A 1007 4.23 12.92 -17.29
N HIS A 1008 3.93 14.20 -17.56
CA HIS A 1008 3.05 15.07 -16.77
C HIS A 1008 3.60 15.56 -15.41
N GLU A 1009 4.88 15.32 -15.10
CA GLU A 1009 5.51 15.79 -13.86
C GLU A 1009 5.81 17.31 -13.87
N GLN A 1010 5.82 17.96 -15.04
CA GLN A 1010 5.97 19.41 -15.21
C GLN A 1010 4.70 20.21 -14.87
N LYS A 1011 3.54 19.54 -14.89
CA LYS A 1011 2.24 20.18 -14.71
C LYS A 1011 1.98 20.53 -13.24
N MET A 1012 1.39 21.69 -12.99
CA MET A 1012 1.06 22.17 -11.64
C MET A 1012 -0.20 21.51 -11.08
N SER A 1013 -0.17 21.13 -9.80
CA SER A 1013 -1.33 20.64 -9.05
C SER A 1013 -1.24 20.99 -7.55
N VAL A 1014 -2.17 20.49 -6.75
CA VAL A 1014 -2.12 20.59 -5.29
C VAL A 1014 -1.44 19.34 -4.74
N VAL A 1015 -0.25 19.52 -4.19
CA VAL A 1015 0.54 18.45 -3.59
C VAL A 1015 0.30 18.40 -2.09
N ASN A 1016 -0.06 17.22 -1.60
CA ASN A 1016 -0.28 16.94 -0.18
C ASN A 1016 0.89 16.11 0.35
N VAL A 1017 1.59 16.63 1.36
CA VAL A 1017 2.76 16.01 1.97
C VAL A 1017 2.51 15.78 3.46
N THR A 1018 2.84 14.59 3.96
CA THR A 1018 2.91 14.36 5.41
C THR A 1018 4.22 14.87 5.97
N ILE A 1019 4.20 15.69 7.01
CA ILE A 1019 5.39 16.25 7.67
C ILE A 1019 5.32 16.07 9.19
N ARG A 1020 6.49 15.95 9.82
CA ARG A 1020 6.69 15.97 11.27
C ARG A 1020 7.84 16.91 11.59
N LYS A 1021 7.63 17.80 12.56
CA LYS A 1021 8.66 18.75 13.03
C LYS A 1021 9.86 17.99 13.60
N ASN A 1022 11.07 18.47 13.34
CA ASN A 1022 12.28 17.90 13.90
C ASN A 1022 12.42 18.32 15.37
N HIS A 1023 12.84 17.40 16.24
CA HIS A 1023 12.97 17.66 17.67
C HIS A 1023 14.07 18.67 18.02
N LEU A 1024 15.06 18.86 17.13
CA LEU A 1024 16.13 19.86 17.30
C LEU A 1024 15.68 21.28 16.91
N PHE A 1025 14.52 21.42 16.27
CA PHE A 1025 14.04 22.70 15.77
C PHE A 1025 13.02 23.29 16.75
N ASN A 1026 13.44 24.27 17.54
CA ASN A 1026 12.60 24.86 18.59
C ASN A 1026 11.72 26.02 18.08
N ASP A 1027 11.98 26.59 16.91
CA ASP A 1027 11.27 27.78 16.45
C ASP A 1027 9.82 27.46 16.03
N THR A 1028 8.98 28.49 16.11
CA THR A 1028 7.55 28.39 15.77
C THR A 1028 7.34 28.51 14.25
N VAL A 1029 6.53 27.61 13.70
CA VAL A 1029 6.20 27.60 12.26
C VAL A 1029 4.69 27.72 12.10
N LYS A 1030 4.25 28.81 11.49
CA LYS A 1030 2.84 29.14 11.28
C LYS A 1030 2.43 28.69 9.89
N SER A 1031 1.17 28.27 9.76
CA SER A 1031 0.58 27.98 8.46
C SER A 1031 0.68 29.21 7.54
N LYS A 1032 1.04 28.99 6.28
CA LYS A 1032 1.32 29.99 5.23
C LYS A 1032 2.65 30.73 5.36
N ASP A 1033 3.53 30.35 6.29
CA ASP A 1033 4.91 30.83 6.28
C ASP A 1033 5.64 30.32 5.02
N ARG A 1034 6.57 31.11 4.47
CA ARG A 1034 7.38 30.71 3.32
C ARG A 1034 8.44 29.70 3.77
N LEU A 1035 8.40 28.49 3.22
CA LEU A 1035 9.33 27.41 3.52
C LEU A 1035 9.96 26.88 2.23
N LEU A 1036 11.19 26.40 2.34
CA LEU A 1036 11.89 25.72 1.25
C LEU A 1036 11.60 24.22 1.35
N PHE A 1037 10.93 23.68 0.33
CA PHE A 1037 10.61 22.27 0.23
C PHE A 1037 11.59 21.57 -0.69
N GLN A 1038 12.11 20.44 -0.23
CA GLN A 1038 12.83 19.48 -1.05
C GLN A 1038 12.03 18.18 -1.07
N ILE A 1039 11.35 17.90 -2.19
CA ILE A 1039 10.52 16.71 -2.40
C ILE A 1039 11.21 15.83 -3.44
N GLY A 1040 11.76 14.70 -2.98
CA GLY A 1040 12.57 13.83 -3.83
C GLY A 1040 13.73 14.62 -4.46
N TYR A 1041 13.63 14.84 -5.77
CA TYR A 1041 14.64 15.58 -6.53
C TYR A 1041 14.31 17.07 -6.74
N ARG A 1042 13.05 17.49 -6.61
CA ARG A 1042 12.62 18.89 -6.80
C ARG A 1042 12.89 19.73 -5.55
N ARG A 1043 13.26 21.00 -5.77
CA ARG A 1043 13.38 22.03 -4.73
C ARG A 1043 12.64 23.29 -5.14
N PHE A 1044 11.90 23.88 -4.21
CA PHE A 1044 11.16 25.12 -4.46
C PHE A 1044 10.71 25.78 -3.15
N PHE A 1045 10.45 27.08 -3.20
CA PHE A 1045 9.75 27.77 -2.12
C PHE A 1045 8.25 27.62 -2.27
N ALA A 1046 7.56 27.42 -1.16
CA ALA A 1046 6.11 27.41 -1.09
C ALA A 1046 5.60 27.80 0.31
N SER A 1047 4.37 28.29 0.35
CA SER A 1047 3.66 28.62 1.59
C SER A 1047 2.58 27.57 1.88
N PRO A 1048 2.88 26.54 2.71
CA PRO A 1048 1.97 25.42 2.90
C PRO A 1048 0.85 25.77 3.87
N ILE A 1049 -0.22 24.99 3.79
CA ILE A 1049 -1.24 24.92 4.81
C ILE A 1049 -1.11 23.63 5.59
N PHE A 1050 -1.05 23.72 6.92
CA PHE A 1050 -1.03 22.55 7.77
C PHE A 1050 -2.45 22.08 8.11
N SER A 1051 -2.65 20.77 8.07
CA SER A 1051 -3.90 20.10 8.38
C SER A 1051 -3.67 18.78 9.11
N GLN A 1052 -4.68 18.30 9.84
CA GLN A 1052 -4.60 17.00 10.51
C GLN A 1052 -4.55 15.84 9.52
N HIS A 1053 -3.71 14.84 9.82
CA HIS A 1053 -3.65 13.59 9.06
C HIS A 1053 -4.75 12.61 9.52
N THR A 1054 -5.98 12.83 9.04
CA THR A 1054 -7.16 11.98 9.31
C THR A 1054 -7.58 11.18 8.06
N ILE A 1055 -8.33 10.09 8.26
CA ILE A 1055 -8.87 9.24 7.18
C ILE A 1055 -10.18 9.80 6.59
N GLY A 1056 -10.89 10.65 7.34
CA GLY A 1056 -12.15 11.24 6.88
C GLY A 1056 -11.93 12.27 5.77
N ASN A 1057 -13.01 12.64 5.06
CA ASN A 1057 -12.93 13.54 3.91
C ASN A 1057 -12.58 15.00 4.28
N LYS A 1058 -12.84 15.39 5.53
CA LYS A 1058 -12.61 16.73 6.07
C LYS A 1058 -11.40 16.72 6.99
N HIS A 1059 -10.46 17.61 6.71
CA HIS A 1059 -9.23 17.73 7.47
C HIS A 1059 -9.19 19.08 8.18
N LYS A 1060 -9.01 19.04 9.49
CA LYS A 1060 -8.97 20.25 10.31
C LYS A 1060 -7.66 21.00 10.06
N PHE A 1061 -7.75 22.28 9.73
CA PHE A 1061 -6.63 23.21 9.61
C PHE A 1061 -5.91 23.36 10.95
N GLN A 1062 -4.58 23.43 10.91
CA GLN A 1062 -3.74 23.74 12.07
C GLN A 1062 -3.05 25.10 11.85
N ARG A 1063 -3.14 25.98 12.84
CA ARG A 1063 -2.53 27.33 12.78
C ARG A 1063 -1.00 27.26 12.85
N PHE A 1064 -0.47 26.35 13.66
CA PHE A 1064 0.97 26.13 13.86
C PHE A 1064 1.32 24.66 13.57
N LEU A 1065 2.60 24.40 13.30
CA LEU A 1065 3.13 23.06 13.15
C LEU A 1065 3.45 22.45 14.54
N PRO A 1066 2.67 21.46 15.02
CA PRO A 1066 2.94 20.78 16.30
C PRO A 1066 4.27 20.01 16.28
N ALA A 1067 4.89 19.87 17.45
CA ALA A 1067 6.21 19.23 17.59
C ALA A 1067 6.20 17.71 17.31
N ASP A 1068 5.24 16.97 17.86
CA ASP A 1068 5.25 15.49 17.84
C ASP A 1068 4.14 14.85 16.98
N GLU A 1069 3.28 15.65 16.35
CA GLU A 1069 2.16 15.15 15.54
C GLU A 1069 2.55 15.06 14.06
N LEU A 1070 2.04 14.02 13.38
CA LEU A 1070 2.12 13.92 11.91
C LEU A 1070 1.03 14.81 11.29
N THR A 1071 1.44 15.84 10.56
CA THR A 1071 0.54 16.80 9.93
C THR A 1071 0.67 16.73 8.42
N VAL A 1072 -0.33 17.24 7.70
CA VAL A 1072 -0.30 17.31 6.23
C VAL A 1072 -0.13 18.76 5.80
N ALA A 1073 0.94 19.03 5.05
CA ALA A 1073 1.18 20.27 4.34
C ALA A 1073 0.58 20.17 2.93
N SER A 1074 -0.37 21.05 2.62
CA SER A 1074 -0.95 21.21 1.28
C SER A 1074 -0.44 22.49 0.64
N MET A 1075 0.03 22.42 -0.61
CA MET A 1075 0.55 23.56 -1.36
C MET A 1075 0.42 23.34 -2.87
N TYR A 1076 0.50 24.42 -3.65
CA TYR A 1076 0.63 24.32 -5.10
C TYR A 1076 2.08 23.98 -5.45
N ALA A 1077 2.27 22.91 -6.21
CA ALA A 1077 3.56 22.46 -6.68
C ALA A 1077 3.38 21.58 -7.94
N PRO A 1078 4.44 21.37 -8.73
CA PRO A 1078 4.41 20.42 -9.82
C PRO A 1078 4.02 19.03 -9.31
N ILE A 1079 3.35 18.26 -10.17
CA ILE A 1079 2.97 16.88 -9.88
C ILE A 1079 4.25 16.06 -9.65
N ILE A 1080 4.26 15.22 -8.62
CA ILE A 1080 5.39 14.33 -8.32
C ILE A 1080 4.84 12.91 -8.14
N PHE A 1081 5.40 11.96 -8.88
CA PHE A 1081 4.96 10.56 -8.85
C PHE A 1081 5.75 9.72 -7.84
N GLY A 1082 5.05 8.83 -7.14
CA GLY A 1082 5.66 7.80 -6.27
C GLY A 1082 5.91 8.25 -4.83
N PRO A 1083 6.41 7.35 -3.96
CA PRO A 1083 6.78 7.70 -2.59
C PRO A 1083 8.11 8.48 -2.60
N ALA A 1084 8.04 9.80 -2.52
CA ALA A 1084 9.19 10.68 -2.38
C ALA A 1084 9.34 11.18 -0.93
N GLY A 1085 10.56 11.11 -0.40
CA GLY A 1085 10.91 11.73 0.87
C GLY A 1085 10.89 13.25 0.77
N VAL A 1086 10.43 13.90 1.84
CA VAL A 1086 10.31 15.35 1.93
C VAL A 1086 11.14 15.88 3.09
N VAL A 1087 11.90 16.92 2.78
CA VAL A 1087 12.74 17.66 3.73
C VAL A 1087 12.33 19.12 3.63
N VAL A 1088 12.05 19.75 4.78
CA VAL A 1088 11.58 21.13 4.86
C VAL A 1088 12.60 22.00 5.56
N PHE A 1089 12.87 23.16 4.97
CA PHE A 1089 13.85 24.13 5.43
C PHE A 1089 13.22 25.50 5.65
N LYS A 1090 13.77 26.24 6.60
CA LYS A 1090 13.49 27.65 6.81
C LYS A 1090 14.75 28.45 6.49
N VAL A 1091 14.60 29.46 5.64
CA VAL A 1091 15.67 30.39 5.26
C VAL A 1091 15.41 31.70 6.00
N GLU A 1092 16.38 32.14 6.80
CA GLU A 1092 16.37 33.45 7.47
C GLU A 1092 17.28 34.40 6.71
N GLN A 1093 17.07 35.72 6.80
CA GLN A 1093 17.72 36.69 5.91
C GLN A 1093 19.26 36.78 6.09
N ASN A 1094 19.78 36.42 7.27
CA ASN A 1094 21.21 36.49 7.63
C ASN A 1094 21.76 35.21 8.31
N ALA A 1095 20.96 34.13 8.46
CA ALA A 1095 21.36 32.90 9.18
C ALA A 1095 21.26 31.60 8.34
N PRO A 1096 22.16 30.61 8.55
CA PRO A 1096 22.22 29.41 7.72
C PRO A 1096 20.88 28.67 7.67
N ILE A 1097 20.65 27.94 6.57
CA ILE A 1097 19.43 27.17 6.34
C ILE A 1097 19.17 26.24 7.53
N ARG A 1098 18.02 26.41 8.19
CA ARG A 1098 17.63 25.57 9.32
C ARG A 1098 16.69 24.46 8.86
N PHE A 1099 16.97 23.26 9.31
CA PHE A 1099 16.18 22.07 9.04
C PHE A 1099 14.97 21.98 9.97
N VAL A 1100 13.76 22.06 9.40
CA VAL A 1100 12.50 22.23 10.14
C VAL A 1100 11.79 20.90 10.36
N ALA A 1101 11.55 20.14 9.30
CA ALA A 1101 10.67 18.99 9.32
C ALA A 1101 11.05 17.91 8.30
N THR A 1102 10.63 16.68 8.60
CA THR A 1102 10.78 15.50 7.75
C THR A 1102 9.42 14.97 7.34
N GLY A 1103 9.33 14.35 6.17
CA GLY A 1103 8.05 13.93 5.64
C GLY A 1103 8.14 12.99 4.46
N ASN A 1104 6.97 12.60 3.97
CA ASN A 1104 6.78 11.84 2.74
C ASN A 1104 5.58 12.42 1.97
N ILE A 1105 5.61 12.34 0.64
CA ILE A 1105 4.46 12.69 -0.19
C ILE A 1105 3.28 11.74 0.09
N LEU A 1106 2.08 12.31 0.25
CA LEU A 1106 0.86 11.56 0.53
C LEU A 1106 0.09 11.27 -0.77
N SER A 1107 -0.26 12.35 -1.46
CA SER A 1107 -1.05 12.33 -2.70
C SER A 1107 -0.95 13.68 -3.41
N VAL A 1108 -1.23 13.68 -4.71
CA VAL A 1108 -1.33 14.89 -5.52
C VAL A 1108 -2.78 14.99 -5.98
N ASP A 1109 -3.58 15.72 -5.21
CA ASP A 1109 -5.03 15.84 -5.41
C ASP A 1109 -5.57 17.18 -4.87
N PRO A 1110 -6.29 17.96 -5.69
CA PRO A 1110 -6.96 19.20 -5.25
C PRO A 1110 -8.26 18.92 -4.48
N THR A 1111 -8.73 17.68 -4.45
CA THR A 1111 -9.99 17.27 -3.82
C THR A 1111 -9.96 17.26 -2.30
N ARG A 1112 -8.77 17.33 -1.69
CA ARG A 1112 -8.60 17.28 -0.23
C ARG A 1112 -9.19 18.54 0.45
N LEU A 1113 -10.19 18.35 1.31
CA LEU A 1113 -10.85 19.45 2.03
C LEU A 1113 -10.09 19.86 3.29
N ASN A 1114 -9.39 20.99 3.23
CA ASN A 1114 -8.81 21.64 4.39
C ASN A 1114 -9.80 22.65 4.98
N ILE A 1115 -10.26 22.41 6.21
CA ILE A 1115 -11.31 23.19 6.87
C ILE A 1115 -10.76 23.87 8.11
N LYS A 1116 -10.86 25.20 8.13
CA LYS A 1116 -10.59 26.02 9.31
C LYS A 1116 -11.81 26.06 10.22
N ARG A 1117 -11.58 25.74 11.49
CA ARG A 1117 -12.56 25.90 12.56
C ARG A 1117 -12.33 27.23 13.27
N ALA A 1118 -13.39 27.91 13.64
CA ALA A 1118 -13.39 29.02 14.59
C ALA A 1118 -14.36 28.64 15.72
N VAL A 1119 -13.92 28.73 16.96
CA VAL A 1119 -14.73 28.43 18.14
C VAL A 1119 -15.07 29.75 18.81
N LEU A 1120 -16.35 30.10 18.83
CA LEU A 1120 -16.84 31.25 19.60
C LEU A 1120 -17.25 30.76 20.99
N SER A 1121 -16.79 31.44 22.03
CA SER A 1121 -17.10 31.11 23.42
C SER A 1121 -18.18 32.03 23.99
N GLY A 1122 -18.95 31.51 24.94
CA GLY A 1122 -19.99 32.24 25.63
C GLY A 1122 -20.23 31.67 27.02
N VAL A 1123 -20.69 32.53 27.93
CA VAL A 1123 -20.83 32.19 29.35
C VAL A 1123 -22.32 32.10 29.72
N PRO A 1124 -22.77 31.02 30.39
CA PRO A 1124 -24.13 30.93 30.91
C PRO A 1124 -24.32 31.92 32.07
N SER A 1125 -25.34 32.76 31.98
CA SER A 1125 -25.68 33.74 33.03
C SER A 1125 -26.84 33.27 33.91
N LYS A 1126 -27.89 32.69 33.31
CA LYS A 1126 -29.05 32.16 34.05
C LYS A 1126 -29.34 30.73 33.60
N ILE A 1127 -29.41 29.79 34.54
CA ILE A 1127 -29.61 28.36 34.25
C ILE A 1127 -30.91 27.89 34.90
N ASN A 1128 -31.80 27.28 34.12
CA ASN A 1128 -33.06 26.74 34.59
C ASN A 1128 -33.30 25.35 33.96
N ARG A 1129 -33.02 24.29 34.72
CA ARG A 1129 -33.07 22.89 34.25
C ARG A 1129 -32.33 22.73 32.92
N THR A 1130 -33.04 22.52 31.82
CA THR A 1130 -32.49 22.33 30.47
C THR A 1130 -32.34 23.62 29.66
N HIS A 1131 -32.82 24.76 30.18
CA HIS A 1131 -32.72 26.07 29.54
C HIS A 1131 -31.60 26.91 30.17
N ALA A 1132 -30.82 27.61 29.35
CA ALA A 1132 -29.82 28.55 29.84
C ALA A 1132 -29.78 29.82 28.99
N VAL A 1133 -29.56 30.98 29.62
CA VAL A 1133 -29.30 32.25 28.94
C VAL A 1133 -27.80 32.46 28.83
N ILE A 1134 -27.28 32.60 27.61
CA ILE A 1134 -25.87 32.77 27.31
C ILE A 1134 -25.60 34.25 26.96
N ARG A 1135 -24.45 34.77 27.40
CA ARG A 1135 -23.93 36.10 27.10
C ARG A 1135 -22.50 36.03 26.57
N HIS A 1136 -22.03 37.12 25.95
CA HIS A 1136 -20.66 37.32 25.44
C HIS A 1136 -20.23 36.44 24.25
N MET A 1137 -21.15 35.64 23.68
CA MET A 1137 -20.89 34.97 22.40
C MET A 1137 -21.19 35.89 21.20
N PHE A 1138 -22.16 36.79 21.35
CA PHE A 1138 -22.54 37.79 20.36
C PHE A 1138 -22.89 39.09 21.06
N PHE A 1139 -22.84 40.19 20.32
CA PHE A 1139 -23.16 41.53 20.83
C PHE A 1139 -24.43 42.11 20.20
N ASN A 1140 -24.81 41.66 19.00
CA ASN A 1140 -26.02 42.10 18.29
C ASN A 1140 -27.12 41.04 18.33
N ARG A 1141 -28.38 41.48 18.22
CA ARG A 1141 -29.55 40.59 18.12
C ARG A 1141 -29.56 39.81 16.80
N ASP A 1142 -29.18 40.45 15.71
CA ASP A 1142 -29.24 39.85 14.37
C ASP A 1142 -28.20 38.75 14.19
N ASP A 1143 -27.04 38.89 14.84
CA ASP A 1143 -26.02 37.84 14.91
C ASP A 1143 -26.59 36.55 15.53
N VAL A 1144 -27.38 36.66 16.61
CA VAL A 1144 -28.02 35.50 17.25
C VAL A 1144 -29.02 34.81 16.32
N LEU A 1145 -29.73 35.59 15.49
CA LEU A 1145 -30.67 35.05 14.51
C LEU A 1145 -29.94 34.37 13.35
N TRP A 1146 -28.87 34.98 12.85
CA TRP A 1146 -28.03 34.43 11.78
C TRP A 1146 -27.46 33.05 12.17
N PHE A 1147 -26.91 32.94 13.39
CA PHE A 1147 -26.30 31.70 13.88
C PHE A 1147 -27.29 30.74 14.57
N LYS A 1148 -28.59 31.03 14.57
CA LYS A 1148 -29.63 30.19 15.19
C LYS A 1148 -29.60 28.72 14.75
N PRO A 1149 -29.35 28.37 13.47
CA PRO A 1149 -29.30 26.98 13.02
C PRO A 1149 -28.10 26.17 13.55
N VAL A 1150 -27.10 26.82 14.16
CA VAL A 1150 -25.84 26.16 14.56
C VAL A 1150 -26.01 25.46 15.92
N GLU A 1151 -25.49 24.23 16.01
CA GLU A 1151 -25.47 23.48 17.27
C GLU A 1151 -24.42 24.04 18.25
N LEU A 1152 -24.80 24.11 19.52
CA LEU A 1152 -23.96 24.53 20.63
C LEU A 1152 -23.47 23.31 21.43
N ARG A 1153 -22.26 23.40 21.98
CA ARG A 1153 -21.70 22.41 22.90
C ARG A 1153 -21.17 23.07 24.17
N SER A 1154 -21.25 22.42 25.32
CA SER A 1154 -20.64 22.90 26.57
C SER A 1154 -19.30 22.20 26.87
N SER A 1155 -18.50 22.80 27.76
CA SER A 1155 -17.34 22.15 28.39
C SER A 1155 -17.70 20.83 29.08
N SER A 1156 -18.85 20.76 29.74
CA SER A 1156 -19.41 19.52 30.34
C SER A 1156 -19.92 18.47 29.34
N GLY A 1157 -19.75 18.70 28.03
CA GLY A 1157 -20.14 17.75 26.98
C GLY A 1157 -21.64 17.71 26.66
N ARG A 1158 -22.41 18.71 27.09
CA ARG A 1158 -23.83 18.85 26.75
C ARG A 1158 -23.97 19.46 25.36
N ARG A 1159 -24.93 18.95 24.58
CA ARG A 1159 -25.33 19.54 23.29
C ARG A 1159 -26.61 20.34 23.42
N GLY A 1160 -26.72 21.43 22.66
CA GLY A 1160 -27.86 22.33 22.66
C GLY A 1160 -28.00 23.15 21.38
N HIS A 1161 -29.03 23.98 21.32
CA HIS A 1161 -29.29 24.91 20.22
C HIS A 1161 -29.93 26.21 20.73
N ILE A 1162 -29.87 27.26 19.91
CA ILE A 1162 -30.43 28.59 20.21
C ILE A 1162 -31.96 28.54 20.01
N LYS A 1163 -32.72 28.97 21.01
CA LYS A 1163 -34.18 29.06 20.94
C LYS A 1163 -34.62 30.45 20.43
N GLU A 1164 -34.22 31.48 21.16
CA GLU A 1164 -34.62 32.87 20.91
C GLU A 1164 -33.56 33.87 21.42
N PRO A 1165 -33.33 34.99 20.72
CA PRO A 1165 -32.58 36.12 21.26
C PRO A 1165 -33.39 36.82 22.36
N VAL A 1166 -32.69 37.39 23.34
CA VAL A 1166 -33.25 38.12 24.48
C VAL A 1166 -32.69 39.53 24.49
N GLY A 1167 -33.50 40.52 24.14
CA GLY A 1167 -33.09 41.93 24.09
C GLY A 1167 -32.22 42.26 22.86
N THR A 1168 -31.51 43.37 22.94
CA THR A 1168 -30.70 43.94 21.84
C THR A 1168 -29.21 43.56 21.93
N HIS A 1169 -28.69 43.33 23.14
CA HIS A 1169 -27.26 43.10 23.41
C HIS A 1169 -26.77 41.65 23.21
N GLY A 1170 -27.27 40.95 22.18
CA GLY A 1170 -26.77 39.62 21.79
C GLY A 1170 -26.92 38.50 22.84
N ARG A 1171 -27.78 38.68 23.86
CA ARG A 1171 -28.10 37.61 24.81
C ARG A 1171 -29.05 36.61 24.16
N MET A 1172 -28.88 35.34 24.47
CA MET A 1172 -29.67 34.29 23.82
C MET A 1172 -30.08 33.20 24.79
N LYS A 1173 -31.32 32.73 24.64
CA LYS A 1173 -31.87 31.62 25.39
C LYS A 1173 -31.66 30.34 24.59
N CYS A 1174 -31.01 29.37 25.21
CA CYS A 1174 -30.61 28.12 24.59
C CYS A 1174 -31.22 26.92 25.33
N VAL A 1175 -31.42 25.83 24.60
CA VAL A 1175 -31.91 24.56 25.15
C VAL A 1175 -30.80 23.53 25.06
N PHE A 1176 -30.54 22.82 26.16
CA PHE A 1176 -29.53 21.78 26.24
C PHE A 1176 -30.14 20.44 26.62
N SER A 1177 -29.47 19.37 26.21
CA SER A 1177 -29.80 17.96 26.56
C SER A 1177 -29.87 17.69 28.07
N GLY A 1178 -29.23 18.51 28.90
CA GLY A 1178 -29.24 18.40 30.36
C GLY A 1178 -28.89 19.74 31.00
N GLN A 1179 -28.87 19.76 32.33
CA GLN A 1179 -28.56 20.98 33.09
C GLN A 1179 -27.07 21.33 33.01
N LEU A 1180 -26.80 22.61 32.74
CA LEU A 1180 -25.46 23.22 32.74
C LEU A 1180 -25.02 23.57 34.16
N THR A 1181 -23.72 23.60 34.38
CA THR A 1181 -23.12 24.13 35.62
C THR A 1181 -22.77 25.61 35.44
N SER A 1182 -22.67 26.37 36.54
CA SER A 1182 -22.30 27.80 36.45
C SER A 1182 -20.86 28.04 36.00
N GLN A 1183 -20.00 27.01 36.08
CA GLN A 1183 -18.62 27.03 35.62
C GLN A 1183 -18.49 26.60 34.15
N ASP A 1184 -19.57 26.17 33.50
CA ASP A 1184 -19.51 25.73 32.11
C ASP A 1184 -19.31 26.90 31.16
N VAL A 1185 -18.52 26.68 30.10
CA VAL A 1185 -18.43 27.55 28.92
C VAL A 1185 -19.18 26.89 27.78
N VAL A 1186 -19.96 27.67 27.05
CA VAL A 1186 -20.65 27.22 25.85
C VAL A 1186 -19.83 27.64 24.63
N PHE A 1187 -19.68 26.71 23.71
CA PHE A 1187 -18.94 26.87 22.47
C PHE A 1187 -19.86 26.70 21.27
N MET A 1188 -19.63 27.50 20.25
CA MET A 1188 -20.19 27.34 18.92
C MET A 1188 -19.05 27.10 17.92
N ASP A 1189 -19.13 26.00 17.18
CA ASP A 1189 -18.10 25.64 16.20
C ASP A 1189 -18.53 26.07 14.79
N LEU A 1190 -17.75 26.98 14.20
CA LEU A 1190 -17.92 27.47 12.83
C LEU A 1190 -16.83 26.92 11.92
N TYR A 1191 -17.17 26.59 10.68
CA TYR A 1191 -16.26 25.96 9.73
C TYR A 1191 -16.24 26.67 8.38
N LYS A 1192 -15.05 26.83 7.79
CA LYS A 1192 -14.87 27.26 6.40
C LYS A 1192 -13.76 26.49 5.70
N ARG A 1193 -13.83 26.35 4.38
CA ARG A 1193 -12.73 25.79 3.59
C ARG A 1193 -11.59 26.80 3.44
N VAL A 1194 -10.34 26.33 3.43
CA VAL A 1194 -9.15 27.16 3.25
C VAL A 1194 -8.23 26.54 2.20
N PHE A 1195 -7.80 27.36 1.26
CA PHE A 1195 -6.93 26.99 0.15
C PHE A 1195 -5.50 27.53 0.33
N PRO A 1196 -4.47 26.83 -0.17
CA PRO A 1196 -3.09 27.31 -0.13
C PRO A 1196 -2.91 28.58 -0.97
N LYS A 1197 -1.83 29.32 -0.73
CA LYS A 1197 -1.48 30.49 -1.56
C LYS A 1197 -0.59 30.06 -2.72
N TRP A 1198 -0.75 30.69 -3.87
CA TRP A 1198 0.12 30.49 -5.02
C TRP A 1198 1.45 31.24 -4.82
N THR A 1199 2.44 30.57 -4.25
CA THR A 1199 3.78 31.13 -3.96
C THR A 1199 4.91 30.20 -4.42
N TYR A 1200 4.66 29.43 -5.48
CA TYR A 1200 5.61 28.48 -6.04
C TYR A 1200 6.75 29.21 -6.77
N GLU A 1201 7.98 29.01 -6.30
CA GLU A 1201 9.19 29.55 -6.93
C GLU A 1201 10.26 28.45 -7.06
N PRO A 1202 10.68 28.08 -8.29
CA PRO A 1202 11.66 27.02 -8.54
C PRO A 1202 13.13 27.47 -8.33
N ASP A 1203 13.41 28.77 -8.44
CA ASP A 1203 14.77 29.32 -8.39
C ASP A 1203 15.25 29.48 -6.94
N VAL A 1204 15.99 28.48 -6.45
CA VAL A 1204 16.49 28.47 -5.07
C VAL A 1204 17.89 29.09 -4.96
N THR A 1205 18.70 29.02 -6.02
CA THR A 1205 20.12 29.46 -6.05
C THR A 1205 20.28 30.95 -5.78
N MET A 1206 19.41 31.82 -6.30
CA MET A 1206 19.49 33.27 -6.06
C MET A 1206 19.37 33.65 -4.58
N HIS A 1207 18.55 32.94 -3.81
CA HIS A 1207 18.35 33.20 -2.38
C HIS A 1207 19.48 32.66 -1.49
N LEU A 1208 20.22 31.66 -2.00
CA LEU A 1208 21.42 31.14 -1.34
C LEU A 1208 22.65 32.05 -1.54
N ARG A 1209 22.60 33.02 -2.48
CA ARG A 1209 23.69 33.97 -2.77
C ARG A 1209 24.11 34.81 -1.57
N LYS A 1210 23.16 35.26 -0.74
CA LYS A 1210 23.45 36.15 0.42
C LYS A 1210 24.30 35.50 1.52
N PHE A 1211 24.53 34.19 1.46
CA PHE A 1211 25.30 33.42 2.45
C PHE A 1211 26.76 33.18 2.09
N ARG A 1212 27.15 33.31 0.81
CA ARG A 1212 28.56 33.30 0.41
C ARG A 1212 29.09 34.72 0.58
N GLY A 1213 29.58 35.03 1.77
CA GLY A 1213 30.15 36.35 2.08
C GLY A 1213 31.42 36.66 1.27
N ASP A 1214 31.27 37.00 0.00
CA ASP A 1214 32.30 37.66 -0.79
C ASP A 1214 32.06 39.18 -0.71
N LYS A 1215 32.51 39.80 0.39
CA LYS A 1215 32.40 41.25 0.63
C LYS A 1215 33.40 42.10 -0.18
N GLU A 1216 34.15 41.53 -1.12
CA GLU A 1216 35.26 42.24 -1.79
C GLU A 1216 35.02 42.60 -3.27
N HIS A 1217 33.84 42.38 -3.85
CA HIS A 1217 33.61 42.68 -5.27
C HIS A 1217 32.43 43.60 -5.63
N ASP A 1218 31.69 44.10 -4.64
CA ASP A 1218 30.56 45.03 -4.86
C ASP A 1218 30.97 46.52 -5.03
N GLU A 1219 32.27 46.84 -5.05
CA GLU A 1219 32.75 48.24 -5.28
C GLU A 1219 33.29 48.51 -6.71
N LEU A 1220 33.12 47.59 -7.67
CA LEU A 1220 33.66 47.77 -9.04
C LEU A 1220 32.66 47.59 -10.19
N LEU A 1221 31.35 47.66 -9.92
CA LEU A 1221 30.33 47.63 -10.99
C LEU A 1221 29.27 48.73 -10.84
N GLU A 1222 29.66 49.90 -10.34
CA GLU A 1222 29.08 51.16 -10.82
C GLU A 1222 29.98 51.70 -11.93
N VAL A 1223 29.35 52.20 -13.00
CA VAL A 1223 29.94 52.68 -14.26
C VAL A 1223 30.22 51.58 -15.29
N ILE A 1224 29.26 51.36 -16.19
CA ILE A 1224 29.38 51.56 -17.65
C ILE A 1224 27.98 51.32 -18.26
N GLU A 1225 27.38 52.39 -18.77
CA GLU A 1225 26.18 52.37 -19.63
C GLU A 1225 26.48 51.72 -21.01
N PRO A 1226 25.45 51.27 -21.73
CA PRO A 1226 25.61 50.48 -22.94
C PRO A 1226 25.74 51.39 -24.17
N ASP A 1227 26.87 51.34 -24.88
CA ASP A 1227 26.97 52.00 -26.18
C ASP A 1227 27.85 51.24 -27.21
N SER A 1228 27.24 51.08 -28.39
CA SER A 1228 27.81 50.97 -29.73
C SER A 1228 28.53 49.68 -30.21
N GLU A 1229 27.92 49.14 -31.27
CA GLU A 1229 28.38 48.26 -32.37
C GLU A 1229 29.89 47.95 -32.48
N PHE A 1230 30.27 46.67 -32.69
CA PHE A 1230 31.22 46.27 -33.76
C PHE A 1230 31.26 44.73 -33.97
N THR A 1231 30.66 44.31 -35.10
CA THR A 1231 31.05 43.26 -36.06
C THR A 1231 31.55 41.87 -35.63
N GLN A 1232 30.91 40.88 -36.25
CA GLN A 1232 31.34 39.49 -36.48
C GLN A 1232 32.86 39.30 -36.70
N LYS A 1233 33.48 38.42 -35.91
CA LYS A 1233 34.60 37.57 -36.36
C LYS A 1233 34.48 36.16 -35.78
N LYS A 1234 34.36 35.19 -36.69
CA LYS A 1234 34.51 33.75 -36.46
C LYS A 1234 35.87 33.46 -35.80
N THR A 1235 35.88 32.84 -34.63
CA THR A 1235 36.97 31.97 -34.18
C THR A 1235 36.44 30.80 -33.34
N LYS A 1236 36.44 29.63 -33.98
CA LYS A 1236 36.73 28.28 -33.45
C LYS A 1236 36.40 27.99 -31.98
N SER A 1237 35.36 27.18 -31.80
CA SER A 1237 35.34 25.96 -30.98
C SER A 1237 36.38 25.88 -29.84
N ALA A 1238 35.97 26.33 -28.66
CA ALA A 1238 36.48 25.81 -27.39
C ALA A 1238 35.29 25.14 -26.67
N SER A 1239 35.06 23.88 -27.02
CA SER A 1239 34.18 22.98 -26.26
C SER A 1239 34.86 22.67 -24.94
N HIS A 1240 34.47 23.34 -23.86
CA HIS A 1240 34.84 22.95 -22.51
C HIS A 1240 33.76 22.02 -21.96
N GLU A 1241 34.10 20.73 -21.96
CA GLU A 1241 33.25 19.61 -21.58
C GLU A 1241 32.90 19.67 -20.09
N CYS A 1242 31.65 19.99 -19.77
CA CYS A 1242 31.09 19.81 -18.43
C CYS A 1242 30.58 18.36 -18.31
N PHE A 1243 31.29 17.51 -17.56
CA PHE A 1243 30.83 16.16 -17.25
C PHE A 1243 29.60 16.20 -16.34
N VAL A 1244 28.42 15.91 -16.91
CA VAL A 1244 27.17 15.69 -16.17
C VAL A 1244 27.11 14.22 -15.77
N VAL A 1245 27.15 13.93 -14.48
CA VAL A 1245 27.16 12.56 -13.95
C VAL A 1245 25.72 12.11 -13.68
N PHE A 1246 25.09 11.45 -14.65
CA PHE A 1246 23.79 10.76 -14.50
C PHE A 1246 23.90 9.57 -13.58
#